data_AF-A0A6N2S3Z8-F1
#
_entry.id   AF-A0A6N2S3Z8-F1
#
_cell.length_a   1.000
_cell.length_b   1.000
_cell.length_c   1.000
_cell.angle_alpha   90.00
_cell.angle_beta   90.00
_cell.angle_gamma   90.00
#
_symmetry.space_group_name_H-M   'P 1'
#
loop_
_entity.id
_entity.type
_entity.pdbx_description
1 polymer ?
#
loop_
_entity_poly.entity_id
_entity_poly.type
_entity_poly.pdbx_seq_one_letter_code
_entity_poly.pdbx_strand_id
1 'polypeptide(L)'
;MDRFSTAPHPQHAQRSSQRRNRARYALVSCILTTLVALPGVASFQSSAVADAPLETPGAASITLSRSQGRIGQAVLNDSETDRTTVVPDNSYFGVIKGMESYNSADSNESSVPYRAGYSQKWLDASVAQNDYWSYITRGIAWDYHLASVYQYPYYGDYTPYAISASTSSALGYKPNNPGTVSLNDTFLIGTVRHNNFPISSKIHWVHSSFDIRLGDLEESFPFDQHETDNDTDTTAVARTGGPYKLISRASAPRTCPTNAPYYALTRENGDGVWYCYSFVGEGKGDRDIYTDYPNYYPQSAGKPDQTPASDDVLSITKTTSDRTITVDGIPYRLVLFGFVPSADGTCPAKPPAGATPVSTFTTKENQSSFGCLYGSFSQERYVRVAKKISEESAAVGTTIPRFGFTTLGVGDWTSPTGTPLSLYEQVDSFVDWSSFADSPLTPTGYGENGIVTSGYQAFIPGYSEFVIAETGPTIPGRRPLRFGEPGYFGPWKVSDDPNAARWQLKDVTCLNGVGERVNVSRDPFTGGVDFSEVAPAHSVAALPITCTFTNEQKAPKLRIKKALESVEGATTDDITVTYRITATNDGTIAGTTGRLVDTPQFAPGLSVRSVAIAETLDGLGRARQQGSASSYVLTTGTNVEAGKSATWYIRMKVRRDRNASGYNEASLDCKTTKDRLTPKNGLYNIVSGPYDHDGVSNNEACAPVRPRTIRVEKAGTQPIGQRNEDGTYPLEGAAFAIYDNEAMSGTPVSVLEGGSAFVSAPLEVDRSYWLVETRAPAGHVLLPRPIPFHISVGTDSAASTVITTDFGAGEGFTSVRVLPAKAGTGDAALPGIRVVDTQVGHLPLSGSTGIYPYLGAGAVLMVAAGAILWMKRREGLEA
;
A
#
# COMPACT_ATOMS: atom_id res chain seq x y z
N MET A 1 -7.64 -7.73 53.36
CA MET A 1 -8.79 -7.54 54.24
C MET A 1 -10.06 -7.60 53.39
N ASP A 2 -11.17 -7.98 54.01
CA ASP A 2 -12.52 -8.34 53.53
C ASP A 2 -13.01 -8.15 52.07
N ARG A 3 -13.72 -9.21 51.59
CA ARG A 3 -15.11 -9.29 51.04
C ARG A 3 -15.61 -8.15 50.13
N PHE A 4 -16.38 -8.37 49.05
CA PHE A 4 -17.41 -9.37 48.70
C PHE A 4 -17.27 -9.74 47.18
N SER A 5 -18.00 -10.67 46.54
CA SER A 5 -19.35 -11.20 46.80
C SER A 5 -19.58 -12.62 46.24
N THR A 6 -20.73 -13.20 46.57
CA THR A 6 -21.07 -14.64 46.48
C THR A 6 -21.63 -15.13 45.14
N ALA A 7 -21.58 -16.46 44.98
CA ALA A 7 -21.84 -17.24 43.76
C ALA A 7 -23.35 -17.54 43.47
N PRO A 8 -23.69 -18.12 42.29
CA PRO A 8 -25.06 -18.31 41.80
C PRO A 8 -25.55 -19.78 41.89
N HIS A 9 -26.83 -20.03 41.57
CA HIS A 9 -27.41 -21.35 41.21
C HIS A 9 -28.88 -21.21 40.75
N PRO A 10 -29.54 -22.25 40.17
CA PRO A 10 -29.02 -23.35 39.33
C PRO A 10 -29.95 -23.66 38.12
N GLN A 11 -29.59 -24.63 37.26
CA GLN A 11 -30.47 -25.77 36.95
C GLN A 11 -29.73 -26.95 36.29
N HIS A 12 -30.30 -28.15 36.45
CA HIS A 12 -29.71 -29.48 36.19
C HIS A 12 -29.56 -29.77 34.68
N ALA A 13 -28.56 -30.47 34.14
CA ALA A 13 -27.81 -31.66 34.55
C ALA A 13 -28.50 -33.02 34.32
N GLN A 14 -28.06 -33.75 33.27
CA GLN A 14 -27.90 -35.22 33.32
C GLN A 14 -26.84 -35.70 32.30
N ARG A 15 -26.14 -36.79 32.63
CA ARG A 15 -24.95 -37.34 31.93
C ARG A 15 -25.12 -38.83 31.60
N SER A 16 -24.39 -39.29 30.57
CA SER A 16 -23.71 -40.61 30.38
C SER A 16 -23.86 -41.08 28.91
N SER A 17 -23.01 -41.89 28.27
CA SER A 17 -21.57 -42.27 28.40
C SER A 17 -21.09 -42.71 26.98
N GLN A 18 -19.89 -43.20 26.64
CA GLN A 18 -18.69 -43.66 27.38
C GLN A 18 -17.43 -43.48 26.46
N ARG A 19 -16.22 -43.83 26.93
CA ARG A 19 -15.00 -43.97 26.10
C ARG A 19 -14.91 -45.38 25.48
N ARG A 20 -14.26 -45.52 24.31
CA ARG A 20 -13.28 -46.60 24.05
C ARG A 20 -12.40 -46.36 22.81
N ASN A 21 -11.09 -46.53 23.00
CA ASN A 21 -10.09 -46.66 21.93
C ASN A 21 -10.02 -48.13 21.47
N ARG A 22 -9.74 -48.37 20.18
CA ARG A 22 -8.51 -49.05 19.67
C ARG A 22 -8.60 -49.33 18.17
N ALA A 23 -7.46 -49.24 17.49
CA ALA A 23 -7.28 -49.57 16.07
C ALA A 23 -6.64 -50.96 15.90
N ARG A 24 -6.75 -51.56 14.68
CA ARG A 24 -5.63 -52.17 13.89
C ARG A 24 -6.05 -53.14 12.75
N TYR A 25 -5.48 -52.88 11.56
CA TYR A 25 -4.97 -53.79 10.49
C TYR A 25 -5.96 -54.59 9.59
N ALA A 26 -5.66 -54.97 8.33
CA ALA A 26 -4.75 -54.46 7.27
C ALA A 26 -4.92 -55.21 5.90
N LEU A 27 -4.45 -54.59 4.79
CA LEU A 27 -3.92 -55.17 3.51
C LEU A 27 -4.82 -55.77 2.37
N VAL A 28 -4.59 -55.22 1.14
CA VAL A 28 -4.40 -55.88 -0.21
C VAL A 28 -5.66 -56.46 -0.92
N SER A 29 -6.00 -56.15 -2.20
CA SER A 29 -5.17 -56.15 -3.43
C SER A 29 -5.75 -55.34 -4.63
N CYS A 30 -5.07 -55.36 -5.79
CA CYS A 30 -5.28 -54.54 -6.99
C CYS A 30 -6.34 -55.04 -8.02
N ILE A 31 -6.85 -54.17 -8.91
CA ILE A 31 -6.74 -54.24 -10.41
C ILE A 31 -7.50 -53.09 -11.14
N LEU A 32 -7.09 -52.86 -12.39
CA LEU A 32 -7.21 -51.73 -13.34
C LEU A 32 -8.60 -51.22 -13.83
N THR A 33 -8.58 -49.91 -14.20
CA THR A 33 -9.23 -49.21 -15.35
C THR A 33 -10.76 -49.17 -15.55
N THR A 34 -11.32 -47.95 -15.63
CA THR A 34 -11.67 -47.31 -16.93
C THR A 34 -11.95 -45.79 -16.86
N LEU A 35 -11.38 -45.08 -17.82
CA LEU A 35 -11.63 -43.71 -18.32
C LEU A 35 -13.02 -43.07 -18.13
N VAL A 36 -13.03 -41.84 -17.61
CA VAL A 36 -13.80 -40.71 -18.19
C VAL A 36 -12.91 -39.46 -18.16
N ALA A 37 -12.83 -38.75 -19.29
CA ALA A 37 -11.99 -37.55 -19.43
C ALA A 37 -12.74 -36.27 -18.97
N LEU A 38 -11.99 -35.33 -18.39
CA LEU A 38 -12.43 -33.94 -18.17
C LEU A 38 -11.34 -33.00 -18.72
N PRO A 39 -11.70 -31.94 -19.46
CA PRO A 39 -10.74 -30.98 -19.99
C PRO A 39 -10.14 -30.14 -18.85
N GLY A 40 -8.86 -29.80 -18.98
CA GLY A 40 -8.08 -29.23 -17.89
C GLY A 40 -8.51 -27.83 -17.48
N VAL A 41 -8.92 -27.68 -16.21
CA VAL A 41 -8.74 -26.43 -15.49
C VAL A 41 -7.28 -26.39 -15.07
N ALA A 42 -6.48 -25.55 -15.72
CA ALA A 42 -5.13 -25.25 -15.27
C ALA A 42 -5.23 -24.44 -13.96
N SER A 43 -5.31 -25.15 -12.84
CA SER A 43 -5.10 -24.56 -11.52
C SER A 43 -3.68 -24.00 -11.51
N PHE A 44 -3.57 -22.67 -11.63
CA PHE A 44 -2.37 -21.94 -11.24
C PHE A 44 -2.21 -22.07 -9.72
N GLN A 45 -1.73 -23.23 -9.27
CA GLN A 45 -1.04 -23.33 -8.01
C GLN A 45 0.24 -22.53 -8.17
N SER A 46 0.15 -21.25 -7.81
CA SER A 46 1.33 -20.49 -7.42
C SER A 46 2.10 -21.36 -6.44
N SER A 47 3.31 -21.76 -6.83
CA SER A 47 4.21 -22.40 -5.89
C SER A 47 4.44 -21.35 -4.81
N ALA A 48 3.96 -21.62 -3.59
CA ALA A 48 4.32 -20.81 -2.45
C ALA A 48 5.83 -20.95 -2.28
N VAL A 49 6.56 -19.96 -2.80
CA VAL A 49 7.98 -19.79 -2.51
C VAL A 49 8.04 -19.65 -1.00
N ALA A 50 8.67 -20.62 -0.34
CA ALA A 50 8.84 -20.55 1.10
C ALA A 50 9.65 -19.29 1.41
N ASP A 51 9.14 -18.45 2.31
CA ASP A 51 9.89 -17.28 2.78
C ASP A 51 11.28 -17.72 3.24
N ALA A 52 12.29 -16.91 2.92
CA ALA A 52 13.65 -17.17 3.39
C ALA A 52 13.66 -17.32 4.93
N PRO A 53 14.47 -18.25 5.47
CA PRO A 53 14.55 -18.47 6.91
C PRO A 53 14.96 -17.17 7.61
N LEU A 54 14.48 -16.97 8.85
CA LEU A 54 14.93 -15.86 9.69
C LEU A 54 16.38 -16.14 10.10
N GLU A 55 17.24 -15.14 10.03
CA GLU A 55 18.65 -15.28 10.40
C GLU A 55 18.81 -15.68 11.87
N THR A 56 19.80 -16.53 12.14
CA THR A 56 20.18 -16.87 13.52
C THR A 56 21.18 -15.84 14.05
N PRO A 57 20.94 -15.21 15.22
CA PRO A 57 21.89 -14.28 15.83
C PRO A 57 23.24 -14.92 16.13
N GLY A 58 24.32 -14.16 15.89
CA GLY A 58 25.67 -14.53 16.31
C GLY A 58 25.89 -14.28 17.80
N ALA A 59 26.10 -15.34 18.58
CA ALA A 59 26.44 -15.27 19.99
C ALA A 59 27.70 -16.07 20.29
N ALA A 60 28.84 -15.38 20.30
CA ALA A 60 30.12 -15.89 20.80
C ALA A 60 30.56 -15.07 22.02
N SER A 61 31.52 -15.59 22.78
CA SER A 61 32.17 -14.90 23.89
C SER A 61 33.68 -14.85 23.68
N ILE A 62 34.33 -13.87 24.30
CA ILE A 62 35.79 -13.76 24.33
C ILE A 62 36.29 -13.71 25.77
N THR A 63 37.37 -14.44 26.04
CA THR A 63 38.11 -14.36 27.31
C THR A 63 39.29 -13.43 27.14
N LEU A 64 39.32 -12.35 27.91
CA LEU A 64 40.36 -11.34 27.85
C LEU A 64 41.54 -11.75 28.73
N SER A 65 42.68 -12.06 28.10
CA SER A 65 43.92 -12.45 28.77
C SER A 65 44.65 -11.30 29.46
N ARG A 66 44.25 -10.05 29.18
CA ARG A 66 44.86 -8.82 29.67
C ARG A 66 43.78 -7.76 29.84
N SER A 67 43.79 -7.06 30.98
CA SER A 67 43.05 -5.79 31.16
C SER A 67 43.93 -4.77 31.85
N GLN A 68 44.17 -3.63 31.17
CA GLN A 68 44.98 -2.53 31.69
C GLN A 68 44.38 -1.20 31.25
N GLY A 69 44.64 -0.15 32.02
CA GLY A 69 44.16 1.19 31.71
C GLY A 69 45.05 2.28 32.29
N ARG A 70 44.88 3.51 31.82
CA ARG A 70 45.47 4.72 32.43
C ARG A 70 44.76 5.99 31.91
N ILE A 71 44.96 7.10 32.60
CA ILE A 71 44.86 8.43 31.98
C ILE A 71 46.02 8.57 30.99
N GLY A 72 45.68 8.93 29.75
CA GLY A 72 46.63 9.03 28.63
C GLY A 72 47.47 10.31 28.64
N GLN A 73 47.91 10.74 27.46
CA GLN A 73 48.56 12.05 27.34
C GLN A 73 47.54 13.15 27.58
N ALA A 74 47.97 14.24 28.21
CA ALA A 74 47.11 15.38 28.47
C ALA A 74 47.69 16.67 27.89
N VAL A 75 46.82 17.51 27.36
CA VAL A 75 47.08 18.91 27.02
C VAL A 75 46.24 19.76 27.96
N LEU A 76 46.90 20.67 28.67
CA LEU A 76 46.31 21.53 29.69
C LEU A 76 46.44 22.98 29.22
N ASN A 77 45.31 23.66 28.99
CA ASN A 77 45.31 25.05 28.52
C ASN A 77 43.94 25.74 28.73
N ASP A 78 43.82 26.95 28.18
CA ASP A 78 42.66 27.82 28.30
C ASP A 78 41.77 27.85 27.04
N SER A 79 41.66 26.73 26.32
CA SER A 79 40.90 26.67 25.07
C SER A 79 40.19 25.32 24.87
N GLU A 80 38.86 25.35 24.76
CA GLU A 80 38.01 24.20 24.44
C GLU A 80 38.45 23.38 23.20
N THR A 81 39.21 23.98 22.28
CA THR A 81 39.52 23.40 20.96
C THR A 81 40.99 23.12 20.70
N ASP A 82 41.92 23.81 21.37
CA ASP A 82 43.35 23.61 21.16
C ASP A 82 43.84 22.35 21.88
N ARG A 83 44.03 21.26 21.14
CA ARG A 83 44.54 19.99 21.66
C ARG A 83 46.06 19.85 21.45
N THR A 84 46.79 20.96 21.38
CA THR A 84 48.24 20.99 21.08
C THR A 84 49.07 21.91 21.98
N THR A 85 48.59 23.10 22.32
CA THR A 85 49.34 24.07 23.15
C THR A 85 49.22 23.71 24.62
N VAL A 86 50.36 23.58 25.31
CA VAL A 86 50.43 23.24 26.73
C VAL A 86 50.83 24.45 27.57
N VAL A 87 50.07 24.69 28.64
CA VAL A 87 50.29 25.78 29.62
C VAL A 87 50.66 25.15 30.98
N PRO A 88 51.64 25.70 31.73
CA PRO A 88 52.02 25.17 33.05
C PRO A 88 50.96 25.43 34.13
N ASP A 89 50.57 24.39 34.87
CA ASP A 89 49.50 24.44 35.87
C ASP A 89 49.78 23.58 37.14
N ASN A 90 51.05 23.50 37.57
CA ASN A 90 51.47 22.73 38.77
C ASN A 90 51.00 21.26 38.82
N SER A 91 50.67 20.71 37.65
CA SER A 91 49.96 19.46 37.48
C SER A 91 50.87 18.25 37.70
N TYR A 92 50.30 17.13 38.14
CA TYR A 92 51.03 15.86 38.30
C TYR A 92 50.29 14.71 37.65
N PHE A 93 51.06 13.75 37.17
CA PHE A 93 50.60 12.43 36.80
C PHE A 93 51.08 11.43 37.85
N GLY A 94 50.22 10.48 38.21
CA GLY A 94 50.57 9.46 39.19
C GLY A 94 49.64 8.26 39.23
N VAL A 95 50.09 7.23 39.94
CA VAL A 95 49.25 6.12 40.38
C VAL A 95 49.18 6.21 41.90
N ILE A 96 47.98 6.30 42.47
CA ILE A 96 47.75 6.52 43.90
C ILE A 96 46.62 5.59 44.37
N LYS A 97 46.75 5.09 45.60
CA LYS A 97 45.73 4.30 46.25
C LYS A 97 44.60 5.18 46.79
N GLY A 98 43.38 4.95 46.35
CA GLY A 98 42.20 5.76 46.67
C GLY A 98 42.42 7.24 46.36
N MET A 99 42.65 8.04 47.41
CA MET A 99 43.16 9.41 47.34
C MET A 99 44.18 9.66 48.47
N GLU A 100 44.88 8.61 48.92
CA GLU A 100 45.88 8.69 49.99
C GLU A 100 47.05 9.60 49.58
N SER A 101 47.78 10.16 50.55
CA SER A 101 49.00 10.93 50.28
C SER A 101 50.07 10.03 49.67
N TYR A 102 50.73 10.49 48.59
CA TYR A 102 51.71 9.69 47.84
C TYR A 102 52.79 9.06 48.74
N ASN A 103 52.87 7.73 48.70
CA ASN A 103 53.81 6.92 49.45
C ASN A 103 54.92 6.36 48.54
N SER A 104 56.07 7.02 48.51
CA SER A 104 57.25 6.58 47.74
C SER A 104 57.81 5.20 48.11
N ALA A 105 57.37 4.57 49.21
CA ALA A 105 57.75 3.20 49.57
C ALA A 105 56.82 2.14 48.95
N ASP A 106 55.65 2.51 48.41
CA ASP A 106 54.80 1.60 47.66
C ASP A 106 55.26 1.53 46.20
N SER A 107 55.62 0.33 45.73
CA SER A 107 56.11 0.11 44.37
C SER A 107 55.04 0.26 43.28
N ASN A 108 53.76 0.25 43.64
CA ASN A 108 52.65 0.48 42.73
C ASN A 108 52.35 1.97 42.56
N GLU A 109 52.67 2.79 43.57
CA GLU A 109 52.44 4.22 43.50
C GLU A 109 53.50 4.95 42.68
N SER A 110 53.10 6.08 42.12
CA SER A 110 54.03 6.98 41.43
C SER A 110 53.52 8.42 41.47
N SER A 111 54.46 9.35 41.50
CA SER A 111 54.22 10.79 41.40
C SER A 111 55.25 11.38 40.44
N VAL A 112 54.77 11.99 39.36
CA VAL A 112 55.60 12.54 38.28
C VAL A 112 55.05 13.93 37.90
N PRO A 113 55.84 15.01 38.05
CA PRO A 113 55.42 16.33 37.57
C PRO A 113 55.05 16.29 36.09
N TYR A 114 53.91 16.88 35.73
CA TYR A 114 53.39 16.88 34.37
C TYR A 114 54.39 17.46 33.35
N ARG A 115 54.44 16.85 32.16
CA ARG A 115 55.21 17.30 31.01
C ARG A 115 54.44 16.97 29.73
N ALA A 116 54.47 17.87 28.75
CA ALA A 116 53.87 17.65 27.44
C ALA A 116 54.37 16.34 26.80
N GLY A 117 53.45 15.54 26.24
CA GLY A 117 53.77 14.26 25.60
C GLY A 117 54.16 13.10 26.54
N TYR A 118 54.14 13.30 27.86
CA TYR A 118 54.29 12.18 28.81
C TYR A 118 53.01 11.35 28.89
N SER A 119 53.17 10.02 28.93
CA SER A 119 52.10 9.07 29.23
C SER A 119 52.45 8.28 30.48
N GLN A 120 51.46 7.98 31.33
CA GLN A 120 51.68 7.15 32.51
C GLN A 120 52.07 5.71 32.16
N LYS A 121 52.59 4.99 33.16
CA LYS A 121 52.63 3.53 33.11
C LYS A 121 51.19 2.99 33.01
N TRP A 122 51.03 1.87 32.33
CA TRP A 122 49.77 1.13 32.33
C TRP A 122 49.49 0.56 33.71
N LEU A 123 48.33 0.88 34.28
CA LEU A 123 47.84 0.27 35.51
C LEU A 123 47.16 -1.05 35.14
N ASP A 124 47.63 -2.15 35.72
CA ASP A 124 47.03 -3.46 35.51
C ASP A 124 45.77 -3.61 36.37
N ALA A 125 44.70 -4.20 35.82
CA ALA A 125 43.45 -4.38 36.54
C ALA A 125 43.61 -5.24 37.82
N SER A 126 44.58 -6.16 37.87
CA SER A 126 44.89 -6.93 39.08
C SER A 126 45.50 -6.10 40.21
N VAL A 127 46.25 -5.05 39.87
CA VAL A 127 46.73 -4.05 40.85
C VAL A 127 45.59 -3.13 41.23
N ALA A 128 44.87 -2.59 40.23
CA ALA A 128 43.74 -1.67 40.38
C ALA A 128 42.63 -2.17 41.34
N GLN A 129 42.40 -3.48 41.41
CA GLN A 129 41.47 -4.11 42.36
C GLN A 129 41.76 -3.80 43.84
N ASN A 130 43.00 -3.43 44.19
CA ASN A 130 43.39 -2.98 45.54
C ASN A 130 43.21 -1.46 45.73
N ASP A 131 42.30 -0.87 44.95
CA ASP A 131 41.94 0.55 44.88
C ASP A 131 43.06 1.50 44.41
N TYR A 132 43.95 1.05 43.53
CA TYR A 132 44.86 1.97 42.82
C TYR A 132 44.17 2.63 41.64
N TRP A 133 44.48 3.91 41.43
CA TRP A 133 43.92 4.76 40.38
C TRP A 133 45.05 5.45 39.62
N SER A 134 44.93 5.52 38.29
CA SER A 134 45.75 6.37 37.44
C SER A 134 45.15 7.78 37.42
N TYR A 135 45.90 8.80 37.84
CA TYR A 135 45.41 10.17 38.05
C TYR A 135 46.19 11.23 37.26
N ILE A 136 45.48 12.23 36.74
CA ILE A 136 46.03 13.57 36.50
C ILE A 136 45.45 14.55 37.54
N THR A 137 46.30 15.32 38.22
CA THR A 137 45.89 16.43 39.10
C THR A 137 46.24 17.77 38.47
N ARG A 138 45.47 18.81 38.80
CA ARG A 138 45.66 20.19 38.31
C ARG A 138 45.76 21.23 39.42
N GLY A 139 46.27 22.40 39.05
CA GLY A 139 46.40 23.58 39.87
C GLY A 139 47.16 23.40 41.19
N ILE A 140 46.99 24.40 42.06
CA ILE A 140 47.42 24.38 43.45
C ILE A 140 46.15 24.34 44.31
N ALA A 141 46.09 23.50 45.35
CA ALA A 141 44.93 23.45 46.24
C ALA A 141 44.58 24.85 46.79
N TRP A 142 43.30 25.21 46.75
CA TRP A 142 42.86 26.58 47.04
C TRP A 142 43.21 27.04 48.47
N ASP A 143 43.10 26.15 49.45
CA ASP A 143 43.47 26.40 50.84
C ASP A 143 44.97 26.71 51.01
N TYR A 144 45.84 25.97 50.31
CA TYR A 144 47.28 26.22 50.25
C TYR A 144 47.61 27.54 49.54
N HIS A 145 46.91 27.83 48.44
CA HIS A 145 47.03 29.10 47.73
C HIS A 145 46.70 30.28 48.65
N LEU A 146 45.57 30.25 49.35
CA LEU A 146 45.17 31.29 50.30
C LEU A 146 46.18 31.41 51.46
N ALA A 147 46.64 30.30 52.03
CA ALA A 147 47.66 30.32 53.09
C ALA A 147 48.98 30.98 52.62
N SER A 148 49.40 30.69 51.38
CA SER A 148 50.57 31.30 50.73
C SER A 148 50.39 32.81 50.47
N VAL A 149 49.23 33.22 49.93
CA VAL A 149 48.91 34.62 49.62
C VAL A 149 48.80 35.48 50.88
N TYR A 150 48.13 34.98 51.92
CA TYR A 150 47.91 35.71 53.19
C TYR A 150 49.01 35.47 54.24
N GLN A 151 50.05 34.69 53.92
CA GLN A 151 51.21 34.42 54.78
C GLN A 151 50.86 33.79 56.15
N TYR A 152 49.84 32.92 56.18
CA TYR A 152 49.49 32.14 57.37
C TYR A 152 50.04 30.71 57.30
N PRO A 153 50.34 30.05 58.44
CA PRO A 153 50.82 28.67 58.43
C PRO A 153 49.79 27.71 57.81
N TYR A 154 50.25 26.89 56.87
CA TYR A 154 49.44 25.82 56.27
C TYR A 154 49.51 24.54 57.11
N TYR A 155 48.35 23.91 57.34
CA TYR A 155 48.22 22.66 58.12
C TYR A 155 47.33 21.61 57.42
N GLY A 156 47.03 21.80 56.13
CA GLY A 156 46.26 20.82 55.34
C GLY A 156 47.16 19.78 54.66
N ASP A 157 46.54 18.89 53.88
CA ASP A 157 47.18 17.70 53.32
C ASP A 157 47.81 17.92 51.92
N TYR A 158 47.74 19.13 51.34
CA TYR A 158 48.31 19.41 50.02
C TYR A 158 49.84 19.29 49.99
N THR A 159 50.37 18.55 49.02
CA THR A 159 51.81 18.37 48.83
C THR A 159 52.31 19.10 47.56
N PRO A 160 53.04 20.23 47.66
CA PRO A 160 53.43 21.03 46.48
C PRO A 160 54.50 20.36 45.58
N TYR A 161 55.11 19.26 46.03
CA TYR A 161 56.18 18.54 45.33
C TYR A 161 55.81 17.11 44.92
N ALA A 162 54.53 16.74 45.07
CA ALA A 162 53.98 15.44 44.68
C ALA A 162 52.53 15.58 44.20
N ILE A 163 51.96 14.46 43.73
CA ILE A 163 50.54 14.38 43.37
C ILE A 163 49.66 14.40 44.63
N SER A 164 48.57 15.17 44.58
CA SER A 164 47.72 15.46 45.76
C SER A 164 46.22 15.26 45.47
N ALA A 165 45.84 14.04 45.11
CA ALA A 165 44.49 13.72 44.63
C ALA A 165 43.34 13.97 45.65
N SER A 166 43.64 14.17 46.93
CA SER A 166 42.67 14.45 48.00
C SER A 166 42.32 15.93 48.19
N THR A 167 43.04 16.86 47.54
CA THR A 167 42.94 18.31 47.83
C THR A 167 42.91 19.18 46.57
N SER A 168 43.02 18.60 45.38
CA SER A 168 42.99 19.31 44.09
C SER A 168 42.03 18.62 43.13
N SER A 169 41.53 19.36 42.13
CA SER A 169 40.99 18.81 40.88
C SER A 169 41.84 17.63 40.38
N ALA A 170 41.26 16.43 40.39
CA ALA A 170 41.97 15.19 40.08
C ALA A 170 41.09 14.18 39.31
N LEU A 171 41.39 14.01 38.02
CA LEU A 171 40.73 13.05 37.14
C LEU A 171 41.44 11.70 37.21
N GLY A 172 40.71 10.69 37.66
CA GLY A 172 41.21 9.34 37.94
C GLY A 172 40.52 8.24 37.13
N TYR A 173 41.28 7.23 36.73
CA TYR A 173 40.77 6.03 36.07
C TYR A 173 41.30 4.74 36.73
N LYS A 174 40.38 3.83 37.03
CA LYS A 174 40.64 2.51 37.62
C LYS A 174 40.12 1.41 36.68
N PRO A 175 41.00 0.68 35.96
CA PRO A 175 40.57 -0.36 35.03
C PRO A 175 39.98 -1.58 35.75
N ASN A 176 38.94 -2.18 35.15
CA ASN A 176 38.33 -3.43 35.61
C ASN A 176 38.81 -4.62 34.77
N ASN A 177 38.85 -5.82 35.33
CA ASN A 177 39.02 -7.06 34.56
C ASN A 177 37.66 -7.78 34.43
N PRO A 178 37.01 -7.75 33.25
CA PRO A 178 35.71 -8.41 33.08
C PRO A 178 35.85 -9.92 32.78
N GLY A 179 37.07 -10.46 32.60
CA GLY A 179 37.31 -11.88 32.35
C GLY A 179 36.76 -12.36 31.01
N THR A 180 35.71 -13.19 31.04
CA THR A 180 35.01 -13.66 29.85
C THR A 180 33.74 -12.84 29.62
N VAL A 181 33.65 -12.20 28.47
CA VAL A 181 32.51 -11.35 28.08
C VAL A 181 31.79 -11.94 26.87
N SER A 182 30.47 -11.90 26.88
CA SER A 182 29.67 -12.15 25.67
C SER A 182 29.87 -10.99 24.70
N LEU A 183 29.98 -11.28 23.40
CA LEU A 183 30.08 -10.24 22.38
C LEU A 183 28.73 -9.53 22.22
N ASN A 184 28.76 -8.24 21.92
CA ASN A 184 27.62 -7.30 21.85
C ASN A 184 26.86 -7.08 23.19
N ASP A 185 27.15 -7.85 24.24
CA ASP A 185 26.73 -7.50 25.61
C ASP A 185 27.60 -6.36 26.16
N THR A 186 26.97 -5.44 26.90
CA THR A 186 27.71 -4.42 27.65
C THR A 186 28.33 -5.00 28.92
N PHE A 187 29.59 -4.64 29.20
CA PHE A 187 30.37 -5.01 30.38
C PHE A 187 31.13 -3.80 30.98
N LEU A 188 31.51 -3.89 32.25
CA LEU A 188 32.29 -2.85 32.93
C LEU A 188 33.74 -2.83 32.45
N ILE A 189 34.17 -1.72 31.86
CA ILE A 189 35.56 -1.49 31.43
C ILE A 189 36.40 -0.94 32.59
N GLY A 190 35.83 -0.05 33.40
CA GLY A 190 36.49 0.49 34.59
C GLY A 190 35.65 1.55 35.30
N THR A 191 36.20 2.12 36.37
CA THR A 191 35.60 3.24 37.11
C THR A 191 36.40 4.51 36.82
N VAL A 192 35.69 5.60 36.53
CA VAL A 192 36.21 6.95 36.45
C VAL A 192 35.83 7.70 37.73
N ARG A 193 36.72 8.56 38.19
CA ARG A 193 36.55 9.38 39.38
C ARG A 193 37.01 10.79 39.08
N HIS A 194 36.26 11.79 39.52
CA HIS A 194 36.74 13.16 39.57
C HIS A 194 36.68 13.65 41.02
N ASN A 195 37.83 14.03 41.56
CA ASN A 195 37.90 14.74 42.84
C ASN A 195 37.89 16.22 42.48
N ASN A 196 36.70 16.79 42.32
CA ASN A 196 36.53 18.19 41.96
C ASN A 196 36.71 19.03 43.23
N PHE A 197 37.94 19.28 43.65
CA PHE A 197 38.27 20.11 44.80
C PHE A 197 38.83 21.46 44.34
N PRO A 198 38.41 22.60 44.94
CA PRO A 198 38.80 23.94 44.49
C PRO A 198 40.31 24.13 44.34
N ILE A 199 40.72 24.71 43.21
CA ILE A 199 42.14 24.98 42.90
C ILE A 199 42.39 26.42 42.47
N SER A 200 43.61 26.88 42.67
CA SER A 200 44.17 28.03 41.98
C SER A 200 44.81 27.56 40.66
N SER A 201 44.15 27.88 39.55
CA SER A 201 44.57 27.63 38.17
C SER A 201 44.61 28.95 37.38
N LYS A 202 45.16 28.91 36.17
CA LYS A 202 45.02 29.97 35.14
C LYS A 202 44.43 29.44 33.83
N ILE A 203 43.91 28.23 33.86
CA ILE A 203 43.47 27.45 32.70
C ILE A 203 42.26 26.59 33.08
N HIS A 204 41.30 26.47 32.17
CA HIS A 204 40.06 25.74 32.46
C HIS A 204 40.06 24.30 31.91
N TRP A 205 40.82 23.98 30.85
CA TRP A 205 40.62 22.75 30.07
C TRP A 205 41.65 21.64 30.30
N VAL A 206 41.17 20.39 30.39
CA VAL A 206 41.95 19.15 30.24
C VAL A 206 41.50 18.44 28.97
N HIS A 207 42.39 18.31 27.99
CA HIS A 207 42.21 17.40 26.86
C HIS A 207 43.06 16.17 27.10
N SER A 208 42.46 15.00 27.33
CA SER A 208 43.20 13.76 27.57
C SER A 208 42.45 12.54 27.04
N SER A 209 42.78 11.33 27.50
CA SER A 209 42.15 10.09 27.06
C SER A 209 42.07 9.06 28.18
N PHE A 210 41.06 8.20 28.10
CA PHE A 210 41.12 6.87 28.71
C PHE A 210 41.84 5.94 27.74
N ASP A 211 43.11 5.64 28.05
CA ASP A 211 43.87 4.64 27.32
C ASP A 211 43.49 3.26 27.87
N ILE A 212 43.02 2.37 27.01
CA ILE A 212 42.43 1.08 27.37
C ILE A 212 43.13 -0.06 26.61
N ARG A 213 43.50 -1.12 27.34
CA ARG A 213 43.99 -2.38 26.79
C ARG A 213 43.11 -3.54 27.25
N LEU A 214 42.47 -4.22 26.31
CA LEU A 214 41.57 -5.35 26.57
C LEU A 214 41.89 -6.50 25.61
N GLY A 215 42.52 -7.56 26.12
CA GLY A 215 43.13 -8.60 25.29
C GLY A 215 44.18 -7.98 24.36
N ASP A 216 44.00 -8.18 23.06
CA ASP A 216 44.86 -7.62 22.00
C ASP A 216 44.44 -6.20 21.55
N LEU A 217 43.29 -5.70 21.99
CA LEU A 217 42.87 -4.32 21.73
C LEU A 217 43.75 -3.34 22.53
N GLU A 218 44.21 -2.28 21.88
CA GLU A 218 44.81 -1.09 22.49
C GLU A 218 44.24 0.14 21.79
N GLU A 219 43.57 1.01 22.54
CA GLU A 219 42.85 2.18 22.01
C GLU A 219 42.87 3.33 23.03
N SER A 220 42.81 4.57 22.53
CA SER A 220 42.64 5.78 23.35
C SER A 220 41.26 6.38 23.07
N PHE A 221 40.48 6.56 24.12
CA PHE A 221 39.17 7.21 24.07
C PHE A 221 39.32 8.65 24.61
N PRO A 222 39.49 9.66 23.73
CA PRO A 222 39.67 11.04 24.15
C PRO A 222 38.49 11.59 24.94
N PHE A 223 38.81 12.42 25.91
CA PHE A 223 37.87 13.22 26.68
C PHE A 223 38.37 14.66 26.80
N ASP A 224 37.41 15.57 26.95
CA ASP A 224 37.64 16.96 27.32
C ASP A 224 36.94 17.21 28.67
N GLN A 225 37.61 17.84 29.63
CA GLN A 225 36.99 18.33 30.87
C GLN A 225 37.18 19.85 30.96
N HIS A 226 36.08 20.52 31.27
CA HIS A 226 36.05 21.93 31.64
C HIS A 226 35.96 22.06 33.15
N GLU A 227 36.83 22.89 33.71
CA GLU A 227 36.73 23.32 35.10
C GLU A 227 36.11 24.69 35.21
N THR A 228 35.18 24.80 36.13
CA THR A 228 34.42 26.00 36.43
C THR A 228 35.18 26.87 37.43
N ASP A 229 34.99 28.20 37.36
CA ASP A 229 35.56 29.12 38.35
C ASP A 229 34.99 28.84 39.74
N ASN A 230 35.85 28.49 40.72
CA ASN A 230 35.48 28.28 42.12
C ASN A 230 34.44 29.32 42.59
N ASP A 231 33.34 28.91 43.22
CA ASP A 231 32.39 29.88 43.78
C ASP A 231 32.63 30.15 45.26
N THR A 232 32.96 31.40 45.58
CA THR A 232 33.24 31.85 46.96
C THR A 232 32.29 32.95 47.45
N ASP A 233 31.43 33.47 46.56
CA ASP A 233 30.50 34.56 46.87
C ASP A 233 29.07 34.04 47.01
N THR A 234 28.22 34.75 47.76
CA THR A 234 26.81 34.33 47.87
C THR A 234 26.12 34.43 46.50
N THR A 235 25.66 33.30 45.97
CA THR A 235 25.16 33.17 44.59
C THR A 235 23.69 32.71 44.56
N ALA A 236 22.91 33.22 43.61
CA ALA A 236 21.52 32.82 43.37
C ALA A 236 21.36 32.11 42.03
N VAL A 237 20.56 31.05 42.01
CA VAL A 237 20.31 30.18 40.85
C VAL A 237 18.81 30.15 40.53
N ALA A 238 18.44 30.17 39.25
CA ALA A 238 17.05 30.03 38.81
C ALA A 238 16.40 28.71 39.29
N ARG A 239 15.37 28.82 40.14
CA ARG A 239 14.44 27.72 40.45
C ARG A 239 13.03 28.23 40.66
N THR A 240 12.12 27.91 39.74
CA THR A 240 10.69 28.16 39.91
C THR A 240 10.17 27.46 41.17
N GLY A 241 9.57 28.22 42.08
CA GLY A 241 9.18 27.72 43.39
C GLY A 241 10.28 27.79 44.45
N GLY A 242 11.42 28.45 44.20
CA GLY A 242 12.45 28.69 45.20
C GLY A 242 11.97 29.54 46.40
N PRO A 243 12.72 29.62 47.50
CA PRO A 243 12.35 30.41 48.68
C PRO A 243 12.59 31.92 48.50
N TYR A 244 13.36 32.32 47.48
CA TYR A 244 13.70 33.71 47.18
C TYR A 244 13.05 34.20 45.90
N LYS A 245 12.73 35.49 45.87
CA LYS A 245 12.26 36.19 44.68
C LYS A 245 13.22 37.30 44.28
N LEU A 246 13.61 37.34 43.00
CA LEU A 246 14.42 38.43 42.44
C LEU A 246 13.63 39.76 42.45
N ILE A 247 14.22 40.82 43.00
CA ILE A 247 13.56 42.14 43.14
C ILE A 247 14.24 43.25 42.33
N SER A 248 15.56 43.41 42.45
CA SER A 248 16.29 44.49 41.77
C SER A 248 17.78 44.18 41.62
N ARG A 249 18.46 44.82 40.68
CA ARG A 249 19.93 44.83 40.62
C ARG A 249 20.50 45.60 41.83
N ALA A 250 21.63 45.14 42.36
CA ALA A 250 22.42 45.82 43.38
C ALA A 250 23.73 46.34 42.79
N SER A 251 24.32 47.37 43.39
CA SER A 251 25.70 47.79 43.05
C SER A 251 26.74 47.23 44.01
N ALA A 252 26.32 46.76 45.19
CA ALA A 252 27.14 46.00 46.14
C ALA A 252 26.24 45.26 47.15
N PRO A 253 26.75 44.25 47.89
CA PRO A 253 26.06 43.57 48.99
C PRO A 253 25.21 44.43 49.93
N ARG A 254 25.65 45.66 50.24
CA ARG A 254 25.00 46.53 51.23
C ARG A 254 23.98 47.52 50.64
N THR A 255 23.65 47.45 49.35
CA THR A 255 22.75 48.42 48.70
C THR A 255 21.30 47.96 48.57
N CYS A 256 20.93 46.84 49.19
CA CYS A 256 19.61 46.26 49.05
C CYS A 256 18.55 46.93 49.94
N PRO A 257 17.31 47.12 49.43
CA PRO A 257 16.25 47.78 50.17
C PRO A 257 15.64 46.85 51.23
N THR A 258 15.01 47.42 52.26
CA THR A 258 14.51 46.68 53.44
C THR A 258 13.48 45.59 53.11
N ASN A 259 12.77 45.70 51.98
CA ASN A 259 11.82 44.70 51.50
C ASN A 259 12.46 43.57 50.65
N ALA A 260 13.76 43.67 50.35
CA ALA A 260 14.55 42.69 49.62
C ALA A 260 16.00 42.61 50.17
N PRO A 261 16.19 42.33 51.48
CA PRO A 261 17.46 42.57 52.17
C PRO A 261 18.56 41.56 51.86
N TYR A 262 18.22 40.46 51.18
CA TYR A 262 19.15 39.39 50.83
C TYR A 262 19.87 39.76 49.53
N TYR A 263 21.18 39.61 49.47
CA TYR A 263 21.97 39.94 48.28
C TYR A 263 22.67 38.68 47.76
N ALA A 264 22.75 38.54 46.45
CA ALA A 264 23.51 37.46 45.84
C ALA A 264 23.98 37.83 44.43
N LEU A 265 25.06 37.22 43.96
CA LEU A 265 25.46 37.21 42.56
C LEU A 265 24.46 36.41 41.72
N THR A 266 24.46 36.64 40.41
CA THR A 266 23.76 35.78 39.45
C THR A 266 24.64 35.60 38.22
N ARG A 267 25.39 34.50 38.17
CA ARG A 267 26.31 34.19 37.05
C ARG A 267 25.59 34.12 35.70
N GLU A 268 24.30 33.76 35.66
CA GLU A 268 23.43 33.85 34.45
C GLU A 268 23.41 35.25 33.80
N ASN A 269 23.73 36.32 34.56
CA ASN A 269 23.74 37.71 34.11
C ASN A 269 25.16 38.31 34.00
N GLY A 270 26.20 37.48 34.08
CA GLY A 270 27.61 37.87 34.03
C GLY A 270 28.27 38.08 35.40
N ASP A 271 29.59 38.05 35.41
CA ASP A 271 30.39 38.00 36.64
C ASP A 271 30.34 39.29 37.47
N GLY A 272 30.39 39.13 38.80
CA GLY A 272 30.35 40.25 39.75
C GLY A 272 29.03 41.04 39.78
N VAL A 273 27.97 40.60 39.09
CA VAL A 273 26.68 41.30 39.08
C VAL A 273 25.81 40.87 40.27
N TRP A 274 25.74 41.75 41.27
CA TRP A 274 24.90 41.59 42.45
C TRP A 274 23.43 41.94 42.18
N TYR A 275 22.54 41.24 42.88
CA TYR A 275 21.09 41.46 42.89
C TYR A 275 20.54 41.37 44.32
N CYS A 276 19.36 41.93 44.52
CA CYS A 276 18.59 41.93 45.76
C CYS A 276 17.37 41.02 45.64
N TYR A 277 17.11 40.26 46.70
CA TYR A 277 16.09 39.24 46.79
C TYR A 277 15.21 39.44 48.02
N SER A 278 13.93 39.13 47.90
CA SER A 278 13.05 38.95 49.06
C SER A 278 12.89 37.47 49.38
N PHE A 279 12.96 37.11 50.66
CA PHE A 279 12.54 35.79 51.11
C PHE A 279 11.01 35.75 51.11
N VAL A 280 10.45 34.88 50.28
CA VAL A 280 8.99 34.65 50.14
C VAL A 280 8.57 33.29 50.67
N GLY A 281 9.53 32.41 50.96
CA GLY A 281 9.35 31.05 51.44
C GLY A 281 9.18 30.04 50.31
N GLU A 282 9.59 28.81 50.57
CA GLU A 282 9.54 27.69 49.61
C GLU A 282 8.19 27.59 48.89
N GLY A 283 8.23 27.35 47.57
CA GLY A 283 7.09 27.25 46.68
C GLY A 283 6.54 28.59 46.14
N LYS A 284 7.13 29.75 46.51
CA LYS A 284 6.55 31.08 46.20
C LYS A 284 7.48 32.03 45.43
N GLY A 285 8.76 31.70 45.33
CA GLY A 285 9.78 32.48 44.64
C GLY A 285 10.21 31.88 43.31
N ASP A 286 11.33 32.37 42.81
CA ASP A 286 11.95 31.98 41.54
C ASP A 286 13.46 31.72 41.64
N ARG A 287 14.03 31.74 42.86
CA ARG A 287 15.46 31.55 43.11
C ARG A 287 15.74 30.74 44.37
N ASP A 288 16.80 29.95 44.29
CA ASP A 288 17.57 29.48 45.44
C ASP A 288 18.76 30.42 45.70
N ILE A 289 19.23 30.49 46.94
CA ILE A 289 20.47 31.18 47.30
C ILE A 289 21.42 30.21 48.00
N TYR A 290 22.68 30.26 47.59
CA TYR A 290 23.81 29.47 48.05
C TYR A 290 24.80 30.39 48.78
N THR A 291 25.18 30.08 50.02
CA THR A 291 25.92 31.00 50.89
C THR A 291 26.61 30.31 52.07
N ASP A 292 27.82 30.77 52.44
CA ASP A 292 28.48 30.39 53.71
C ASP A 292 27.84 31.05 54.95
N TYR A 293 26.79 31.85 54.77
CA TYR A 293 26.08 32.57 55.82
C TYR A 293 24.64 32.07 56.07
N PRO A 294 24.36 30.76 56.20
CA PRO A 294 22.99 30.22 56.23
C PRO A 294 22.14 30.78 57.39
N ASN A 295 22.77 31.16 58.51
CA ASN A 295 22.11 31.85 59.64
C ASN A 295 21.50 33.21 59.26
N TYR A 296 21.97 33.83 58.18
CA TYR A 296 21.48 35.11 57.65
C TYR A 296 20.59 34.95 56.41
N TYR A 297 20.46 33.73 55.85
CA TYR A 297 19.73 33.43 54.63
C TYR A 297 18.75 32.26 54.88
N PRO A 298 17.49 32.54 55.28
CA PRO A 298 16.50 31.51 55.58
C PRO A 298 16.21 30.59 54.39
N GLN A 299 16.36 29.28 54.59
CA GLN A 299 16.21 28.26 53.53
C GLN A 299 17.23 28.44 52.38
N SER A 300 18.46 28.88 52.65
CA SER A 300 19.57 28.74 51.70
C SER A 300 19.75 27.28 51.25
N ALA A 301 19.96 27.05 49.95
CA ALA A 301 20.00 25.72 49.35
C ALA A 301 21.31 24.96 49.60
N GLY A 302 22.40 25.69 49.86
CA GLY A 302 23.74 25.14 50.09
C GLY A 302 24.76 26.26 50.27
N LYS A 303 26.03 25.93 50.05
CA LYS A 303 27.15 26.88 49.95
C LYS A 303 27.39 27.32 48.50
N PRO A 304 28.11 28.43 48.24
CA PRO A 304 28.45 28.88 46.88
C PRO A 304 29.03 27.77 46.00
N ASP A 305 30.00 27.02 46.55
CA ASP A 305 30.68 25.87 45.93
C ASP A 305 29.79 24.63 45.69
N GLN A 306 28.48 24.79 45.70
CA GLN A 306 27.46 23.75 45.50
C GLN A 306 26.39 24.17 44.48
N THR A 307 26.59 25.30 43.79
CA THR A 307 25.69 25.70 42.69
C THR A 307 25.86 24.76 41.49
N PRO A 308 24.83 24.55 40.64
CA PRO A 308 25.00 23.84 39.37
C PRO A 308 25.96 24.51 38.38
N ALA A 309 26.37 25.75 38.62
CA ALA A 309 27.36 26.48 37.81
C ALA A 309 28.81 26.19 38.23
N SER A 310 28.99 25.53 39.38
CA SER A 310 30.24 24.95 39.88
C SER A 310 30.43 23.48 39.48
N ASP A 311 29.47 22.90 38.74
CA ASP A 311 29.57 21.51 38.32
C ASP A 311 30.50 21.40 37.10
N ASP A 312 31.63 20.73 37.27
CA ASP A 312 32.54 20.41 36.18
C ASP A 312 31.97 19.28 35.30
N VAL A 313 32.24 19.37 33.99
CA VAL A 313 31.75 18.41 33.00
C VAL A 313 32.90 17.78 32.23
N LEU A 314 33.01 16.46 32.36
CA LEU A 314 33.86 15.60 31.55
C LEU A 314 33.05 15.06 30.35
N SER A 315 33.57 15.14 29.14
CA SER A 315 32.89 14.70 27.91
C SER A 315 33.80 13.81 27.05
N ILE A 316 33.35 12.60 26.72
CA ILE A 316 34.06 11.70 25.79
C ILE A 316 33.71 12.08 24.35
N THR A 317 34.73 12.27 23.49
CA THR A 317 34.56 12.72 22.10
C THR A 317 34.67 11.63 21.03
N LYS A 318 35.08 10.41 21.41
CA LYS A 318 35.07 9.22 20.56
C LYS A 318 34.52 8.05 21.38
N THR A 319 33.47 7.41 20.89
CA THR A 319 32.81 6.27 21.56
C THR A 319 33.12 4.92 20.92
N THR A 320 33.45 4.89 19.62
CA THR A 320 33.78 3.67 18.88
C THR A 320 35.30 3.55 18.70
N SER A 321 35.89 2.38 18.91
CA SER A 321 37.28 2.12 18.58
C SER A 321 37.50 2.02 17.05
N ASP A 322 38.64 2.51 16.55
CA ASP A 322 39.14 2.29 15.18
C ASP A 322 39.96 0.99 15.08
N ARG A 323 40.11 0.27 16.20
CA ARG A 323 40.78 -1.02 16.30
C ARG A 323 39.75 -2.13 16.48
N THR A 324 40.12 -3.32 16.02
CA THR A 324 39.29 -4.52 16.11
C THR A 324 40.01 -5.65 16.81
N ILE A 325 39.21 -6.49 17.47
CA ILE A 325 39.55 -7.88 17.75
C ILE A 325 38.83 -8.77 16.72
N THR A 326 39.31 -9.99 16.48
CA THR A 326 38.64 -10.95 15.61
C THR A 326 38.22 -12.18 16.41
N VAL A 327 36.96 -12.57 16.30
CA VAL A 327 36.41 -13.81 16.89
C VAL A 327 35.72 -14.58 15.78
N ASP A 328 36.10 -15.84 15.57
CA ASP A 328 35.58 -16.72 14.49
C ASP A 328 35.59 -16.08 13.09
N GLY A 329 36.59 -15.22 12.83
CA GLY A 329 36.76 -14.49 11.56
C GLY A 329 35.93 -13.20 11.46
N ILE A 330 35.04 -12.92 12.42
CA ILE A 330 34.25 -11.69 12.49
C ILE A 330 35.02 -10.63 13.28
N PRO A 331 35.18 -9.40 12.75
CA PRO A 331 35.77 -8.29 13.49
C PRO A 331 34.75 -7.63 14.43
N TYR A 332 35.19 -7.31 15.65
CA TYR A 332 34.44 -6.57 16.66
C TYR A 332 35.25 -5.36 17.13
N ARG A 333 34.57 -4.23 17.36
CA ARG A 333 35.15 -3.01 17.93
C ARG A 333 34.71 -2.86 19.38
N LEU A 334 35.51 -2.20 20.21
CA LEU A 334 35.02 -1.73 21.50
C LEU A 334 34.18 -0.46 21.29
N VAL A 335 32.91 -0.51 21.68
CA VAL A 335 31.99 0.64 21.70
C VAL A 335 31.71 0.99 23.15
N LEU A 336 32.01 2.23 23.54
CA LEU A 336 31.65 2.76 24.85
C LEU A 336 30.14 3.00 24.90
N PHE A 337 29.51 2.40 25.91
CA PHE A 337 28.18 2.79 26.37
C PHE A 337 28.24 4.14 27.10
N GLY A 338 29.42 4.56 27.56
CA GLY A 338 29.64 5.82 28.26
C GLY A 338 29.53 5.66 29.77
N PHE A 339 29.16 6.75 30.44
CA PHE A 339 29.14 6.86 31.90
C PHE A 339 27.78 6.52 32.49
N VAL A 340 27.79 5.75 33.59
CA VAL A 340 26.66 5.66 34.52
C VAL A 340 27.13 6.19 35.88
N PRO A 341 26.49 7.23 36.46
CA PRO A 341 26.88 7.75 37.77
C PRO A 341 26.86 6.68 38.86
N SER A 342 27.83 6.75 39.78
CA SER A 342 27.92 5.92 40.99
C SER A 342 28.15 6.82 42.20
N ALA A 343 27.53 6.49 43.33
CA ALA A 343 27.59 7.30 44.55
C ALA A 343 28.92 7.15 45.31
N ASP A 344 29.58 6.01 45.17
CA ASP A 344 30.75 5.58 45.95
C ASP A 344 31.87 4.97 45.09
N GLY A 345 31.66 4.87 43.76
CA GLY A 345 32.57 4.20 42.84
C GLY A 345 32.39 2.68 42.77
N THR A 346 31.41 2.11 43.49
CA THR A 346 30.99 0.74 43.29
C THR A 346 30.28 0.63 41.95
N CYS A 347 30.80 -0.22 41.06
CA CYS A 347 30.29 -0.42 39.71
C CYS A 347 29.88 -1.87 39.48
N PRO A 348 28.61 -2.16 39.12
CA PRO A 348 28.20 -3.52 38.74
C PRO A 348 28.87 -3.96 37.43
N ALA A 349 28.91 -5.27 37.17
CA ALA A 349 29.56 -5.82 35.99
C ALA A 349 28.85 -5.50 34.66
N LYS A 350 27.57 -5.11 34.72
CA LYS A 350 26.71 -4.67 33.60
C LYS A 350 25.98 -3.38 34.02
N PRO A 351 25.61 -2.49 33.08
CA PRO A 351 24.85 -1.29 33.40
C PRO A 351 23.51 -1.63 34.08
N PRO A 352 23.02 -0.79 35.01
CA PRO A 352 21.68 -0.95 35.60
C PRO A 352 20.58 -0.97 34.54
N ALA A 353 19.49 -1.71 34.81
CA ALA A 353 18.35 -1.77 33.91
C ALA A 353 17.73 -0.37 33.69
N GLY A 354 17.55 0.02 32.43
CA GLY A 354 17.03 1.34 32.06
C GLY A 354 18.07 2.47 32.05
N ALA A 355 19.36 2.17 32.31
CA ALA A 355 20.41 3.12 31.98
C ALA A 355 20.46 3.34 30.46
N THR A 356 20.69 4.60 30.05
CA THR A 356 20.92 4.99 28.65
C THR A 356 22.40 5.32 28.44
N PRO A 357 22.91 5.26 27.19
CA PRO A 357 24.26 5.74 26.90
C PRO A 357 24.38 7.24 27.19
N VAL A 358 25.46 7.66 27.86
CA VAL A 358 25.76 9.07 28.15
C VAL A 358 27.26 9.33 27.99
N SER A 359 27.64 10.22 27.07
CA SER A 359 29.05 10.57 26.82
C SER A 359 29.62 11.60 27.79
N THR A 360 28.78 12.18 28.66
CA THR A 360 29.16 13.20 29.64
C THR A 360 29.10 12.67 31.08
N PHE A 361 29.92 13.24 31.94
CA PHE A 361 29.98 12.96 33.37
C PHE A 361 30.13 14.28 34.13
N THR A 362 29.03 14.72 34.74
CA THR A 362 28.95 15.94 35.56
C THR A 362 29.39 15.64 36.99
N THR A 363 30.20 16.52 37.57
CA THR A 363 30.96 16.25 38.80
C THR A 363 30.88 17.44 39.76
N LYS A 364 30.47 17.18 41.00
CA LYS A 364 30.15 18.20 41.99
C LYS A 364 31.40 18.86 42.58
N GLU A 365 31.47 20.19 42.60
CA GLU A 365 32.51 20.93 43.33
C GLU A 365 32.54 20.52 44.82
N ASN A 366 33.76 20.57 45.36
CA ASN A 366 34.17 20.16 46.70
C ASN A 366 33.87 18.69 47.04
N GLN A 367 33.74 17.81 46.03
CA GLN A 367 33.33 16.41 46.21
C GLN A 367 34.06 15.43 45.27
N SER A 368 34.20 14.19 45.72
CA SER A 368 34.55 13.05 44.86
C SER A 368 33.31 12.53 44.15
N SER A 369 33.26 12.67 42.83
CA SER A 369 32.21 12.11 41.97
C SER A 369 32.73 10.84 41.28
N PHE A 370 31.86 9.83 41.09
CA PHE A 370 32.23 8.59 40.39
C PHE A 370 31.31 8.25 39.21
N GLY A 371 31.90 7.71 38.14
CA GLY A 371 31.20 7.25 36.95
C GLY A 371 31.71 5.88 36.53
N CYS A 372 30.80 4.92 36.35
CA CYS A 372 31.12 3.60 35.80
C CYS A 372 31.22 3.69 34.28
N LEU A 373 32.38 3.33 33.72
CA LEU A 373 32.62 3.33 32.28
C LEU A 373 32.33 1.94 31.71
N TYR A 374 31.30 1.85 30.89
CA TYR A 374 30.86 0.62 30.26
C TYR A 374 31.12 0.62 28.75
N GLY A 375 31.17 -0.58 28.17
CA GLY A 375 31.12 -0.76 26.72
C GLY A 375 30.89 -2.21 26.32
N SER A 376 30.79 -2.46 25.03
CA SER A 376 30.65 -3.81 24.47
C SER A 376 31.64 -4.03 23.33
N PHE A 377 31.96 -5.30 23.06
CA PHE A 377 32.60 -5.67 21.81
C PHE A 377 31.51 -5.87 20.76
N SER A 378 31.22 -4.81 19.99
CA SER A 378 30.12 -4.77 19.04
C SER A 378 30.57 -5.12 17.63
N GLN A 379 29.73 -5.83 16.89
CA GLN A 379 29.92 -6.12 15.48
C GLN A 379 29.55 -4.91 14.61
N GLU A 380 30.24 -4.72 13.49
CA GLU A 380 29.82 -3.80 12.43
C GLU A 380 29.07 -4.58 11.34
N ARG A 381 27.81 -4.22 11.08
CA ARG A 381 26.99 -4.72 9.96
C ARG A 381 26.83 -3.63 8.91
N TYR A 382 26.47 -4.03 7.69
CA TYR A 382 26.46 -3.12 6.53
C TYR A 382 25.11 -3.19 5.85
N VAL A 383 24.41 -2.07 5.70
CA VAL A 383 23.12 -2.00 5.01
C VAL A 383 23.26 -1.25 3.69
N ARG A 384 22.60 -1.76 2.65
CA ARG A 384 22.34 -1.01 1.42
C ARG A 384 20.87 -1.10 1.03
N VAL A 385 20.42 -0.08 0.31
CA VAL A 385 19.09 -0.04 -0.31
C VAL A 385 19.17 -0.63 -1.72
N ALA A 386 18.19 -1.47 -2.06
CA ALA A 386 17.92 -1.86 -3.43
C ALA A 386 16.53 -1.36 -3.84
N LYS A 387 16.38 -0.87 -5.08
CA LYS A 387 15.10 -0.44 -5.64
C LYS A 387 14.65 -1.40 -6.73
N LYS A 388 13.43 -1.92 -6.58
CA LYS A 388 12.73 -2.79 -7.54
C LYS A 388 11.41 -2.17 -7.98
N ILE A 389 11.03 -2.39 -9.24
CA ILE A 389 9.66 -2.15 -9.71
C ILE A 389 8.99 -3.48 -10.01
N SER A 390 7.74 -3.63 -9.58
CA SER A 390 6.95 -4.85 -9.78
C SER A 390 6.60 -5.07 -11.26
N GLU A 391 6.56 -6.33 -11.70
CA GLU A 391 6.26 -6.68 -13.09
C GLU A 391 4.87 -6.23 -13.54
N GLU A 392 3.89 -6.19 -12.63
CA GLU A 392 2.53 -5.74 -12.94
C GLU A 392 2.48 -4.26 -13.38
N SER A 393 3.49 -3.46 -13.02
CA SER A 393 3.62 -2.05 -13.42
C SER A 393 3.85 -1.88 -14.93
N ALA A 394 4.38 -2.90 -15.61
CA ALA A 394 4.58 -2.87 -17.07
C ALA A 394 3.26 -2.69 -17.84
N ALA A 395 2.14 -3.18 -17.27
CA ALA A 395 0.81 -3.01 -17.86
C ALA A 395 0.28 -1.56 -17.79
N VAL A 396 0.94 -0.65 -17.07
CA VAL A 396 0.63 0.78 -17.03
C VAL A 396 1.51 1.57 -18.02
N GLY A 397 2.76 1.13 -18.24
CA GLY A 397 3.58 1.56 -19.39
C GLY A 397 4.16 2.99 -19.33
N THR A 398 4.36 3.56 -18.13
CA THR A 398 5.02 4.88 -17.99
C THR A 398 6.52 4.76 -17.73
N THR A 399 7.28 5.81 -18.04
CA THR A 399 8.70 5.93 -17.70
C THR A 399 8.93 5.75 -16.21
N ILE A 400 9.79 4.79 -15.85
CA ILE A 400 10.18 4.54 -14.45
C ILE A 400 10.95 5.78 -13.93
N PRO A 401 10.48 6.42 -12.84
CA PRO A 401 11.18 7.57 -12.28
C PRO A 401 12.35 7.13 -11.39
N ARG A 402 13.18 8.12 -11.03
CA ARG A 402 14.14 8.04 -9.92
C ARG A 402 13.39 8.07 -8.59
N PHE A 403 13.71 7.18 -7.65
CA PHE A 403 13.19 7.13 -6.28
C PHE A 403 14.27 7.58 -5.28
N GLY A 404 13.90 8.38 -4.28
CA GLY A 404 14.81 8.80 -3.23
C GLY A 404 14.72 7.93 -1.99
N PHE A 405 15.67 8.09 -1.08
CA PHE A 405 15.68 7.43 0.23
C PHE A 405 16.10 8.42 1.31
N THR A 406 15.90 8.07 2.57
CA THR A 406 16.42 8.82 3.72
C THR A 406 16.49 7.90 4.92
N THR A 407 17.39 8.18 5.84
CA THR A 407 17.34 7.65 7.21
C THR A 407 16.81 8.70 8.18
N LEU A 408 16.02 8.26 9.16
CA LEU A 408 15.58 9.03 10.32
C LEU A 408 16.04 8.32 11.59
N GLY A 409 16.57 9.06 12.57
CA GLY A 409 16.78 8.52 13.91
C GLY A 409 15.48 8.40 14.70
N VAL A 410 15.47 7.49 15.67
CA VAL A 410 14.38 7.33 16.65
C VAL A 410 14.81 8.02 17.95
N GLY A 411 13.98 8.93 18.47
CA GLY A 411 14.32 9.70 19.67
C GLY A 411 15.57 10.58 19.49
N ASP A 412 16.39 10.67 20.54
CA ASP A 412 17.64 11.44 20.57
C ASP A 412 18.85 10.62 20.05
N TRP A 413 18.60 9.65 19.16
CA TRP A 413 19.65 8.79 18.60
C TRP A 413 20.74 9.58 17.89
N THR A 414 21.99 9.22 18.22
CA THR A 414 23.21 9.72 17.59
C THR A 414 23.95 8.55 16.92
N SER A 415 24.46 8.80 15.71
CA SER A 415 25.20 7.80 14.95
C SER A 415 26.56 7.49 15.62
N PRO A 416 27.08 6.25 15.48
CA PRO A 416 28.41 5.91 15.98
C PRO A 416 29.50 6.80 15.38
N THR A 417 30.38 7.31 16.22
CA THR A 417 31.57 8.06 15.80
C THR A 417 32.65 7.14 15.22
N GLY A 418 33.60 7.69 14.46
CA GLY A 418 34.76 6.95 13.92
C GLY A 418 34.64 6.55 12.44
N THR A 419 35.66 5.87 11.92
CA THR A 419 35.68 5.42 10.50
C THR A 419 35.16 3.99 10.39
N PRO A 420 34.22 3.64 9.48
CA PRO A 420 33.79 2.26 9.20
C PRO A 420 34.93 1.29 8.81
N LEU A 421 34.69 -0.02 8.91
CA LEU A 421 35.63 -1.04 8.44
C LEU A 421 35.47 -1.23 6.93
N SER A 422 36.60 -1.26 6.23
CA SER A 422 36.68 -1.50 4.78
C SER A 422 36.55 -2.99 4.41
N LEU A 423 35.52 -3.68 4.92
CA LEU A 423 35.23 -5.09 4.60
C LEU A 423 34.43 -5.27 3.30
N TYR A 424 33.64 -4.27 2.92
CA TYR A 424 32.78 -4.28 1.73
C TYR A 424 33.09 -3.09 0.83
N GLU A 425 32.83 -3.26 -0.48
CA GLU A 425 32.97 -2.17 -1.44
C GLU A 425 31.97 -1.05 -1.14
N GLN A 426 32.43 0.20 -1.22
CA GLN A 426 31.59 1.41 -1.06
C GLN A 426 30.88 1.48 0.30
N VAL A 427 31.64 1.34 1.41
CA VAL A 427 31.19 1.71 2.76
C VAL A 427 31.69 3.12 3.06
N ASP A 428 30.85 4.12 2.78
CA ASP A 428 31.26 5.54 2.81
C ASP A 428 31.22 6.14 4.22
N SER A 429 30.27 5.71 5.06
CA SER A 429 30.06 6.23 6.42
C SER A 429 29.31 5.21 7.30
N PHE A 430 29.23 5.49 8.60
CA PHE A 430 28.14 4.96 9.41
C PHE A 430 26.80 5.53 8.91
N VAL A 431 25.71 4.80 9.14
CA VAL A 431 24.35 5.31 8.95
C VAL A 431 24.13 6.46 9.93
N ASP A 432 23.63 7.58 9.41
CA ASP A 432 23.32 8.79 10.16
C ASP A 432 21.99 9.40 9.66
N TRP A 433 21.55 10.49 10.26
CA TRP A 433 20.42 11.27 9.77
C TRP A 433 20.59 11.68 8.31
N SER A 434 19.55 11.48 7.49
CA SER A 434 19.56 11.73 6.04
C SER A 434 20.50 10.84 5.21
N SER A 435 21.04 9.76 5.78
CA SER A 435 21.70 8.71 4.99
C SER A 435 20.87 8.26 3.77
N PHE A 436 21.55 7.89 2.69
CA PHE A 436 21.00 7.57 1.36
C PHE A 436 20.29 8.71 0.60
N ALA A 437 20.12 9.91 1.17
CA ALA A 437 19.39 11.01 0.50
C ALA A 437 20.03 11.49 -0.81
N ASP A 438 21.36 11.57 -0.86
CA ASP A 438 22.11 12.06 -2.04
C ASP A 438 22.30 11.00 -3.14
N SER A 439 21.90 9.74 -2.89
CA SER A 439 22.06 8.60 -3.81
C SER A 439 20.73 7.98 -4.29
N PRO A 440 19.81 8.77 -4.88
CA PRO A 440 18.51 8.28 -5.33
C PRO A 440 18.61 7.35 -6.56
N LEU A 441 17.87 6.25 -6.50
CA LEU A 441 17.99 5.08 -7.37
C LEU A 441 16.96 5.10 -8.52
N THR A 442 17.39 4.74 -9.74
CA THR A 442 16.53 4.66 -10.92
C THR A 442 16.56 3.24 -11.48
N PRO A 443 15.53 2.40 -11.24
CA PRO A 443 15.45 1.05 -11.79
C PRO A 443 15.46 1.04 -13.31
N THR A 444 16.15 0.07 -13.89
CA THR A 444 16.37 -0.05 -15.34
C THR A 444 15.23 -0.77 -16.07
N GLY A 445 14.30 -1.37 -15.32
CA GLY A 445 13.18 -2.12 -15.86
C GLY A 445 12.24 -2.64 -14.76
N TYR A 446 11.37 -3.57 -15.14
CA TYR A 446 10.42 -4.24 -14.25
C TYR A 446 10.94 -5.64 -13.86
N GLY A 447 10.59 -6.12 -12.67
CA GLY A 447 11.02 -7.44 -12.17
C GLY A 447 12.46 -7.46 -11.63
N GLU A 448 13.02 -8.66 -11.44
CA GLU A 448 14.37 -8.84 -10.85
C GLU A 448 15.48 -8.18 -11.68
N ASN A 449 15.38 -8.26 -13.02
CA ASN A 449 16.38 -7.75 -13.94
C ASN A 449 16.46 -6.21 -13.96
N GLY A 450 15.48 -5.52 -13.36
CA GLY A 450 15.42 -4.05 -13.27
C GLY A 450 16.04 -3.48 -12.00
N ILE A 451 16.51 -4.32 -11.06
CA ILE A 451 16.96 -3.88 -9.73
C ILE A 451 18.24 -3.05 -9.84
N VAL A 452 18.29 -1.99 -9.03
CA VAL A 452 19.48 -1.15 -8.82
C VAL A 452 19.75 -1.01 -7.32
N THR A 453 21.01 -0.87 -6.94
CA THR A 453 21.45 -0.79 -5.53
C THR A 453 22.23 0.48 -5.24
N SER A 454 22.16 0.96 -4.00
CA SER A 454 23.12 1.92 -3.44
C SER A 454 24.43 1.22 -3.04
N GLY A 455 25.43 2.03 -2.67
CA GLY A 455 26.55 1.57 -1.83
C GLY A 455 26.08 1.14 -0.44
N TYR A 456 27.01 0.62 0.35
CA TYR A 456 26.78 0.20 1.73
C TYR A 456 27.01 1.34 2.72
N GLN A 457 26.35 1.26 3.87
CA GLN A 457 26.68 2.06 5.04
C GLN A 457 26.74 1.17 6.27
N ALA A 458 27.65 1.50 7.19
CA ALA A 458 27.89 0.70 8.39
C ALA A 458 26.90 1.05 9.51
N PHE A 459 26.55 0.08 10.34
CA PHE A 459 25.81 0.30 11.57
C PHE A 459 26.20 -0.75 12.62
N ILE A 460 25.83 -0.49 13.88
CA ILE A 460 26.19 -1.32 15.02
C ILE A 460 24.90 -1.88 15.66
N PRO A 461 24.61 -3.19 15.50
CA PRO A 461 23.51 -3.87 16.19
C PRO A 461 23.44 -3.52 17.68
N GLY A 462 22.23 -3.20 18.18
CA GLY A 462 22.00 -2.80 19.57
C GLY A 462 22.33 -1.34 19.92
N TYR A 463 22.91 -0.57 18.99
CA TYR A 463 23.18 0.89 19.14
C TYR A 463 22.60 1.71 17.95
N SER A 464 21.72 1.10 17.16
CA SER A 464 21.24 1.62 15.88
C SER A 464 19.72 1.80 15.89
N GLU A 465 19.26 2.93 16.42
CA GLU A 465 17.84 3.25 16.54
C GLU A 465 17.43 4.16 15.37
N PHE A 466 17.30 3.58 14.17
CA PHE A 466 16.97 4.32 12.96
C PHE A 466 16.02 3.59 12.01
N VAL A 467 15.33 4.38 11.18
CA VAL A 467 14.42 3.93 10.13
C VAL A 467 14.95 4.36 8.76
N ILE A 468 15.13 3.40 7.84
CA ILE A 468 15.39 3.67 6.42
C ILE A 468 14.06 3.73 5.67
N ALA A 469 13.75 4.87 5.06
CA ALA A 469 12.49 5.11 4.36
C ALA A 469 12.70 5.52 2.89
N GLU A 470 11.74 5.18 2.03
CA GLU A 470 11.71 5.66 0.64
C GLU A 470 11.11 7.07 0.58
N THR A 471 11.81 7.98 -0.09
CA THR A 471 11.32 9.34 -0.37
C THR A 471 10.85 9.45 -1.82
N GLY A 472 9.84 10.28 -2.03
CA GLY A 472 9.04 10.23 -3.25
C GLY A 472 9.79 10.35 -4.58
N PRO A 473 9.27 9.71 -5.65
CA PRO A 473 9.92 9.72 -6.95
C PRO A 473 10.02 11.13 -7.54
N THR A 474 11.09 11.35 -8.30
CA THR A 474 11.24 12.55 -9.13
C THR A 474 10.27 12.47 -10.31
N ILE A 475 9.10 13.07 -10.15
CA ILE A 475 8.05 13.11 -11.18
C ILE A 475 8.29 14.32 -12.10
N PRO A 476 8.41 14.13 -13.44
CA PRO A 476 8.61 15.22 -14.39
C PRO A 476 7.56 16.33 -14.26
N GLY A 477 8.01 17.59 -14.27
CA GLY A 477 7.14 18.76 -14.13
C GLY A 477 6.63 19.05 -12.71
N ARG A 478 7.01 18.24 -11.71
CA ARG A 478 6.70 18.47 -10.29
C ARG A 478 7.96 18.85 -9.51
N ARG A 479 7.80 19.71 -8.50
CA ARG A 479 8.86 19.89 -7.50
C ARG A 479 8.94 18.62 -6.62
N PRO A 480 10.13 18.24 -6.13
CA PRO A 480 10.25 17.30 -5.03
C PRO A 480 9.43 17.77 -3.82
N LEU A 481 8.85 16.80 -3.10
CA LEU A 481 8.29 17.05 -1.79
C LEU A 481 9.41 17.27 -0.78
N ARG A 482 9.15 18.06 0.26
CA ARG A 482 10.08 18.30 1.37
C ARG A 482 9.66 17.45 2.57
N PHE A 483 10.62 17.15 3.45
CA PHE A 483 10.33 16.48 4.71
C PHE A 483 9.25 17.24 5.50
N GLY A 484 8.29 16.50 6.08
CA GLY A 484 7.11 17.05 6.74
C GLY A 484 5.93 17.42 5.82
N GLU A 485 6.08 17.41 4.49
CA GLU A 485 4.95 17.64 3.58
C GLU A 485 4.05 16.40 3.44
N PRO A 486 2.71 16.55 3.39
CA PRO A 486 1.80 15.41 3.20
C PRO A 486 2.12 14.60 1.95
N GLY A 487 2.24 13.28 2.11
CA GLY A 487 2.58 12.36 1.02
C GLY A 487 4.08 12.27 0.69
N TYR A 488 4.98 12.81 1.51
CA TYR A 488 6.43 12.65 1.34
C TYR A 488 6.85 11.18 1.19
N PHE A 489 6.31 10.30 2.05
CA PHE A 489 6.46 8.83 2.01
C PHE A 489 5.38 8.11 1.16
N GLY A 490 4.62 8.85 0.36
CA GLY A 490 3.68 8.32 -0.63
C GLY A 490 2.26 8.07 -0.12
N PRO A 491 1.38 7.48 -0.96
CA PRO A 491 1.60 7.17 -2.38
C PRO A 491 1.66 8.42 -3.28
N TRP A 492 2.32 8.34 -4.43
CA TRP A 492 2.65 9.50 -5.26
C TRP A 492 1.96 9.47 -6.63
N LYS A 493 1.06 10.43 -6.90
CA LYS A 493 0.40 10.61 -8.21
C LYS A 493 1.36 11.21 -9.25
N VAL A 494 1.32 10.71 -10.48
CA VAL A 494 2.14 11.24 -11.60
C VAL A 494 1.66 12.60 -12.13
N SER A 495 0.39 12.96 -11.91
CA SER A 495 -0.20 14.26 -12.30
C SER A 495 -1.40 14.62 -11.40
N ASP A 496 -1.99 15.80 -11.62
CA ASP A 496 -3.21 16.25 -10.93
C ASP A 496 -4.51 15.75 -11.58
N ASP A 497 -4.39 14.98 -12.67
CA ASP A 497 -5.52 14.32 -13.29
C ASP A 497 -6.23 13.41 -12.24
N PRO A 498 -7.57 13.43 -12.14
CA PRO A 498 -8.28 12.59 -11.18
C PRO A 498 -8.06 11.08 -11.42
N ASN A 499 -7.74 10.69 -12.66
CA ASN A 499 -7.40 9.35 -13.10
C ASN A 499 -5.89 9.13 -13.31
N ALA A 500 -5.05 10.03 -12.79
CA ALA A 500 -3.59 9.86 -12.82
C ALA A 500 -3.15 8.51 -12.24
N ALA A 501 -2.18 7.88 -12.89
CA ALA A 501 -1.44 6.77 -12.30
C ALA A 501 -0.74 7.22 -10.99
N ARG A 502 -0.50 6.28 -10.08
CA ARG A 502 0.26 6.52 -8.86
C ARG A 502 1.31 5.43 -8.63
N TRP A 503 2.45 5.84 -8.09
CA TRP A 503 3.46 4.96 -7.52
C TRP A 503 3.14 4.73 -6.05
N GLN A 504 3.33 3.50 -5.58
CA GLN A 504 3.21 3.16 -4.16
C GLN A 504 4.16 2.03 -3.79
N LEU A 505 4.60 2.02 -2.54
CA LEU A 505 5.38 0.93 -1.96
C LEU A 505 4.48 -0.31 -1.80
N LYS A 506 4.92 -1.43 -2.41
CA LYS A 506 4.22 -2.73 -2.39
C LYS A 506 4.75 -3.60 -1.25
N ASP A 507 6.07 -3.68 -1.12
CA ASP A 507 6.78 -4.51 -0.14
C ASP A 507 8.20 -3.97 0.11
N VAL A 508 8.77 -4.33 1.27
CA VAL A 508 10.22 -4.23 1.51
C VAL A 508 10.73 -5.52 2.14
N THR A 509 11.67 -6.18 1.47
CA THR A 509 12.32 -7.40 1.94
C THR A 509 13.79 -7.13 2.24
N CYS A 510 14.25 -7.40 3.47
CA CYS A 510 15.66 -7.27 3.87
C CYS A 510 16.31 -8.64 4.06
N LEU A 511 17.30 -8.95 3.21
CA LEU A 511 18.07 -10.19 3.29
C LEU A 511 19.53 -9.92 3.64
N ASN A 512 20.13 -10.81 4.42
CA ASN A 512 21.57 -10.81 4.66
C ASN A 512 22.35 -11.43 3.48
N GLY A 513 23.68 -11.38 3.51
CA GLY A 513 24.54 -11.83 2.40
C GLY A 513 24.51 -13.33 2.10
N VAL A 514 23.91 -14.16 2.96
CA VAL A 514 23.64 -15.58 2.71
C VAL A 514 22.18 -15.87 2.33
N GLY A 515 21.34 -14.83 2.22
CA GLY A 515 19.97 -14.92 1.74
C GLY A 515 18.91 -15.18 2.82
N GLU A 516 19.26 -15.10 4.10
CA GLU A 516 18.30 -15.19 5.22
C GLU A 516 17.62 -13.83 5.46
N ARG A 517 16.39 -13.84 6.00
CA ARG A 517 15.68 -12.62 6.39
C ARG A 517 16.27 -12.06 7.67
N VAL A 518 16.53 -10.75 7.66
CA VAL A 518 16.91 -10.00 8.86
C VAL A 518 15.66 -9.71 9.69
N ASN A 519 15.76 -9.77 11.03
CA ASN A 519 14.66 -9.32 11.90
C ASN A 519 14.56 -7.79 11.87
N VAL A 520 13.57 -7.25 11.15
CA VAL A 520 13.30 -5.81 11.03
C VAL A 520 11.81 -5.54 11.16
N SER A 521 11.48 -4.36 11.70
CA SER A 521 10.11 -3.87 11.84
C SER A 521 9.75 -2.89 10.71
N ARG A 522 8.45 -2.58 10.57
CA ARG A 522 7.94 -1.62 9.58
C ARG A 522 7.39 -0.41 10.31
N ASP A 523 8.04 0.74 10.17
CA ASP A 523 7.60 1.97 10.80
C ASP A 523 6.22 2.40 10.23
N PRO A 524 5.18 2.59 11.07
CA PRO A 524 3.84 2.92 10.60
C PRO A 524 3.69 4.33 10.01
N PHE A 525 4.63 5.25 10.28
CA PHE A 525 4.55 6.63 9.78
C PHE A 525 5.13 6.78 8.37
N THR A 526 6.31 6.22 8.14
CA THR A 526 7.06 6.32 6.88
C THR A 526 6.85 5.12 5.95
N GLY A 527 6.38 3.97 6.47
CA GLY A 527 6.48 2.72 5.74
C GLY A 527 7.94 2.31 5.47
N GLY A 528 8.87 2.78 6.28
CA GLY A 528 10.29 2.44 6.26
C GLY A 528 10.60 1.12 6.97
N VAL A 529 11.88 0.79 7.02
CA VAL A 529 12.43 -0.38 7.73
C VAL A 529 13.14 0.12 8.97
N ASP A 530 12.70 -0.34 10.13
CA ASP A 530 13.29 -0.05 11.44
C ASP A 530 14.38 -1.07 11.77
N PHE A 531 15.56 -0.56 12.11
CA PHE A 531 16.77 -1.35 12.38
C PHE A 531 17.04 -1.59 13.88
N SER A 532 16.19 -1.07 14.77
CA SER A 532 16.40 -1.11 16.24
C SER A 532 16.50 -2.54 16.80
N GLU A 533 15.84 -3.51 16.18
CA GLU A 533 15.86 -4.94 16.59
C GLU A 533 16.85 -5.81 15.79
N VAL A 534 17.70 -5.23 14.94
CA VAL A 534 18.64 -6.02 14.12
C VAL A 534 19.76 -6.59 14.98
N ALA A 535 19.88 -7.91 14.96
CA ALA A 535 20.86 -8.65 15.74
C ALA A 535 22.25 -8.69 15.07
N PRO A 536 23.31 -9.07 15.81
CA PRO A 536 24.60 -9.45 15.24
C PRO A 536 24.48 -10.68 14.33
N ALA A 537 25.19 -10.67 13.20
CA ALA A 537 25.31 -11.79 12.28
C ALA A 537 26.17 -12.94 12.86
N HIS A 538 25.82 -14.19 12.54
CA HIS A 538 26.55 -15.39 12.99
C HIS A 538 27.79 -15.73 12.14
N SER A 539 27.99 -15.06 11.00
CA SER A 539 29.12 -15.31 10.09
C SER A 539 29.50 -14.06 9.31
N VAL A 540 30.73 -14.01 8.81
CA VAL A 540 31.22 -12.90 7.96
C VAL A 540 30.32 -12.71 6.73
N ALA A 541 29.87 -13.81 6.10
CA ALA A 541 29.00 -13.74 4.92
C ALA A 541 27.59 -13.19 5.22
N ALA A 542 27.14 -13.20 6.49
CA ALA A 542 25.87 -12.65 6.93
C ALA A 542 25.95 -11.18 7.42
N LEU A 543 27.14 -10.57 7.47
CA LEU A 543 27.31 -9.15 7.84
C LEU A 543 26.56 -8.14 6.93
N PRO A 544 26.54 -8.29 5.59
CA PRO A 544 25.92 -7.32 4.71
C PRO A 544 24.43 -7.61 4.55
N ILE A 545 23.62 -6.55 4.46
CA ILE A 545 22.16 -6.57 4.36
C ILE A 545 21.76 -5.78 3.13
N THR A 546 20.87 -6.35 2.30
CA THR A 546 20.23 -5.63 1.19
C THR A 546 18.74 -5.54 1.46
N CYS A 547 18.23 -4.31 1.67
CA CYS A 547 16.81 -4.03 1.80
C CYS A 547 16.22 -3.62 0.44
N THR A 548 15.43 -4.51 -0.15
CA THR A 548 14.82 -4.32 -1.47
C THR A 548 13.44 -3.69 -1.34
N PHE A 549 13.35 -2.38 -1.61
CA PHE A 549 12.09 -1.64 -1.67
C PHE A 549 11.42 -1.86 -3.03
N THR A 550 10.28 -2.55 -3.04
CA THR A 550 9.53 -2.87 -4.26
C THR A 550 8.34 -1.93 -4.43
N ASN A 551 8.34 -1.12 -5.49
CA ASN A 551 7.19 -0.30 -5.85
C ASN A 551 6.37 -0.90 -6.97
N GLU A 552 5.08 -0.57 -6.96
CA GLU A 552 4.16 -0.84 -8.04
C GLU A 552 3.55 0.46 -8.57
N GLN A 553 3.27 0.50 -9.88
CA GLN A 553 2.44 1.52 -10.47
C GLN A 553 1.00 1.04 -10.60
N LYS A 554 0.05 1.84 -10.13
CA LYS A 554 -1.39 1.57 -10.27
C LYS A 554 -2.10 2.71 -10.99
N ALA A 555 -3.10 2.38 -11.80
CA ALA A 555 -3.88 3.32 -12.57
C ALA A 555 -5.32 2.81 -12.75
N PRO A 556 -6.33 3.69 -12.83
CA PRO A 556 -7.64 3.31 -13.34
C PRO A 556 -7.55 3.09 -14.86
N LYS A 557 -8.42 2.24 -15.40
CA LYS A 557 -8.60 2.05 -16.84
C LYS A 557 -10.08 1.94 -17.12
N LEU A 558 -10.72 3.07 -17.35
CA LEU A 558 -12.15 3.11 -17.66
C LEU A 558 -12.35 2.85 -19.14
N ARG A 559 -13.24 1.93 -19.47
CA ARG A 559 -13.83 1.81 -20.80
C ARG A 559 -15.31 2.13 -20.73
N ILE A 560 -15.79 2.90 -21.68
CA ILE A 560 -17.18 3.26 -21.84
C ILE A 560 -17.75 2.37 -22.94
N LYS A 561 -19.04 2.02 -22.84
CA LYS A 561 -19.75 1.30 -23.89
C LYS A 561 -21.18 1.76 -23.95
N LYS A 562 -21.71 1.92 -25.16
CA LYS A 562 -23.14 2.12 -25.42
C LYS A 562 -23.75 0.87 -26.04
N ALA A 563 -25.01 0.62 -25.72
CA ALA A 563 -25.83 -0.42 -26.33
C ALA A 563 -27.27 0.08 -26.50
N LEU A 564 -27.97 -0.48 -27.48
CA LEU A 564 -29.42 -0.39 -27.54
C LEU A 564 -30.01 -1.30 -26.44
N GLU A 565 -31.02 -0.80 -25.73
CA GLU A 565 -31.72 -1.56 -24.68
C GLU A 565 -33.12 -1.97 -25.15
N SER A 566 -33.91 -1.02 -25.66
CA SER A 566 -35.24 -1.30 -26.21
C SER A 566 -35.69 -0.27 -27.24
N VAL A 567 -36.63 -0.67 -28.11
CA VAL A 567 -37.39 0.22 -28.98
C VAL A 567 -38.86 -0.18 -28.88
N GLU A 568 -39.75 0.79 -28.73
CA GLU A 568 -41.19 0.60 -28.61
C GLU A 568 -41.88 1.51 -29.63
N GLY A 569 -42.87 0.95 -30.35
CA GLY A 569 -43.62 1.70 -31.35
C GLY A 569 -42.81 2.05 -32.60
N ALA A 570 -41.81 1.23 -32.96
CA ALA A 570 -40.86 1.51 -34.04
C ALA A 570 -41.53 1.72 -35.42
N THR A 571 -42.67 1.06 -35.65
CA THR A 571 -43.50 1.24 -36.85
C THR A 571 -44.36 2.51 -36.80
N THR A 572 -44.67 3.00 -35.59
CA THR A 572 -45.59 4.11 -35.36
C THR A 572 -44.92 5.47 -35.48
N ASP A 573 -45.74 6.52 -35.43
CA ASP A 573 -45.32 7.90 -35.55
C ASP A 573 -44.76 8.49 -34.22
N ASP A 574 -44.98 7.80 -33.09
CA ASP A 574 -44.51 8.13 -31.73
C ASP A 574 -43.67 6.95 -31.17
N ILE A 575 -42.35 7.10 -31.20
CA ILE A 575 -41.39 6.04 -30.88
C ILE A 575 -40.80 6.30 -29.48
N THR A 576 -40.61 5.24 -28.69
CA THR A 576 -39.78 5.30 -27.48
C THR A 576 -38.55 4.43 -27.64
N VAL A 577 -37.37 4.97 -27.37
CA VAL A 577 -36.10 4.22 -27.45
C VAL A 577 -35.33 4.35 -26.15
N THR A 578 -34.76 3.24 -25.67
CA THR A 578 -33.90 3.20 -24.49
C THR A 578 -32.50 2.73 -24.90
N TYR A 579 -31.47 3.43 -24.42
CA TYR A 579 -30.07 2.99 -24.52
C TYR A 579 -29.50 2.73 -23.14
N ARG A 580 -28.57 1.78 -23.07
CA ARG A 580 -27.73 1.51 -21.90
C ARG A 580 -26.31 2.00 -22.16
N ILE A 581 -25.75 2.72 -21.20
CA ILE A 581 -24.36 3.16 -21.16
C ILE A 581 -23.72 2.50 -19.95
N THR A 582 -22.59 1.83 -20.12
CA THR A 582 -21.84 1.21 -19.03
C THR A 582 -20.41 1.73 -19.05
N ALA A 583 -19.90 2.15 -17.90
CA ALA A 583 -18.48 2.42 -17.70
C ALA A 583 -17.90 1.34 -16.79
N THR A 584 -16.90 0.60 -17.25
CA THR A 584 -16.21 -0.45 -16.47
C THR A 584 -14.77 -0.02 -16.18
N ASN A 585 -14.30 -0.22 -14.95
CA ASN A 585 -12.90 0.01 -14.59
C ASN A 585 -12.11 -1.30 -14.62
N ASP A 586 -11.37 -1.53 -15.70
CA ASP A 586 -10.44 -2.66 -15.84
C ASP A 586 -9.04 -2.34 -15.23
N GLY A 587 -8.92 -1.23 -14.49
CA GLY A 587 -7.69 -0.80 -13.81
C GLY A 587 -7.51 -1.36 -12.40
N THR A 588 -6.43 -0.95 -11.75
CA THR A 588 -5.98 -1.47 -10.44
C THR A 588 -6.30 -0.56 -9.24
N ILE A 589 -6.85 0.63 -9.49
CA ILE A 589 -7.38 1.57 -8.50
C ILE A 589 -8.67 2.20 -9.02
N ALA A 590 -9.48 2.77 -8.12
CA ALA A 590 -10.66 3.54 -8.47
C ALA A 590 -10.34 4.70 -9.44
N GLY A 591 -11.28 5.00 -10.34
CA GLY A 591 -11.21 6.14 -11.24
C GLY A 591 -12.59 6.76 -11.46
N THR A 592 -12.64 8.00 -11.91
CA THR A 592 -13.89 8.71 -12.24
C THR A 592 -14.18 8.67 -13.74
N THR A 593 -15.43 8.47 -14.13
CA THR A 593 -15.85 8.59 -15.54
C THR A 593 -15.63 9.99 -16.11
N GLY A 594 -15.47 11.00 -15.25
CA GLY A 594 -15.64 12.40 -15.63
C GLY A 594 -17.06 12.64 -16.17
N ARG A 595 -17.23 13.78 -16.86
CA ARG A 595 -18.51 14.16 -17.43
C ARG A 595 -18.84 13.28 -18.65
N LEU A 596 -19.89 12.46 -18.53
CA LEU A 596 -20.41 11.65 -19.63
C LEU A 596 -21.57 12.38 -20.34
N VAL A 597 -21.50 12.45 -21.66
CA VAL A 597 -22.45 13.19 -22.50
C VAL A 597 -22.98 12.32 -23.62
N ASP A 598 -24.29 12.14 -23.66
CA ASP A 598 -25.05 11.42 -24.68
C ASP A 598 -25.53 12.40 -25.76
N THR A 599 -25.37 12.06 -27.04
CA THR A 599 -25.60 12.95 -28.18
C THR A 599 -26.39 12.23 -29.28
N PRO A 600 -27.73 12.35 -29.32
CA PRO A 600 -28.53 11.76 -30.38
C PRO A 600 -28.28 12.48 -31.71
N GLN A 601 -28.04 11.73 -32.79
CA GLN A 601 -27.91 12.25 -34.15
C GLN A 601 -28.81 11.44 -35.09
N PHE A 602 -30.11 11.42 -34.78
CA PHE A 602 -31.13 10.64 -35.48
C PHE A 602 -31.31 11.08 -36.94
N ALA A 603 -31.94 10.19 -37.71
CA ALA A 603 -32.34 10.46 -39.09
C ALA A 603 -33.20 11.72 -39.24
N PRO A 604 -33.13 12.44 -40.37
CA PRO A 604 -34.01 13.57 -40.65
C PRO A 604 -35.49 13.19 -40.51
N GLY A 605 -36.25 14.04 -39.81
CA GLY A 605 -37.65 13.79 -39.45
C GLY A 605 -37.86 13.04 -38.13
N LEU A 606 -36.81 12.49 -37.49
CA LEU A 606 -36.91 11.96 -36.13
C LEU A 606 -36.54 13.04 -35.10
N SER A 607 -37.51 13.49 -34.32
CA SER A 607 -37.37 14.60 -33.37
C SER A 607 -37.56 14.16 -31.91
N VAL A 608 -36.56 14.41 -31.05
CA VAL A 608 -36.65 14.13 -29.61
C VAL A 608 -37.68 15.07 -28.97
N ARG A 609 -38.69 14.51 -28.29
CA ARG A 609 -39.73 15.23 -27.55
C ARG A 609 -39.43 15.35 -26.07
N SER A 610 -39.05 14.25 -25.42
CA SER A 610 -38.61 14.24 -24.03
C SER A 610 -37.58 13.15 -23.78
N VAL A 611 -36.79 13.33 -22.72
CA VAL A 611 -35.73 12.40 -22.30
C VAL A 611 -35.80 12.13 -20.80
N ALA A 612 -35.64 10.86 -20.42
CA ALA A 612 -35.46 10.41 -19.05
C ALA A 612 -34.10 9.73 -18.90
N ILE A 613 -33.41 9.98 -17.78
CA ILE A 613 -32.10 9.40 -17.46
C ILE A 613 -32.17 8.81 -16.05
N ALA A 614 -31.68 7.58 -15.89
CA ALA A 614 -31.61 6.90 -14.60
C ALA A 614 -30.45 5.90 -14.55
N GLU A 615 -30.02 5.50 -13.35
CA GLU A 615 -28.96 4.49 -13.17
C GLU A 615 -29.51 3.04 -13.25
N THR A 616 -30.84 2.89 -13.22
CA THR A 616 -31.55 1.62 -13.37
C THR A 616 -32.69 1.74 -14.38
N LEU A 617 -33.06 0.63 -15.01
CA LEU A 617 -34.12 0.59 -16.03
C LEU A 617 -35.48 1.01 -15.43
N ASP A 618 -35.83 0.50 -14.24
CA ASP A 618 -37.04 0.87 -13.51
C ASP A 618 -37.05 2.35 -13.10
N GLY A 619 -35.88 2.90 -12.79
CA GLY A 619 -35.70 4.31 -12.42
C GLY A 619 -36.19 5.29 -13.50
N LEU A 620 -36.16 4.89 -14.78
CA LEU A 620 -36.66 5.70 -15.89
C LEU A 620 -38.13 6.08 -15.76
N GLY A 621 -38.96 5.24 -15.11
CA GLY A 621 -40.37 5.53 -14.86
C GLY A 621 -40.61 6.66 -13.85
N ARG A 622 -39.60 6.99 -13.03
CA ARG A 622 -39.65 8.04 -12.01
C ARG A 622 -38.71 9.22 -12.31
N ALA A 623 -37.83 9.08 -13.30
CA ALA A 623 -36.87 10.09 -13.68
C ALA A 623 -37.53 11.37 -14.22
N ARG A 624 -36.93 12.53 -13.90
CA ARG A 624 -37.37 13.83 -14.40
C ARG A 624 -37.29 13.85 -15.93
N GLN A 625 -38.41 14.17 -16.58
CA GLN A 625 -38.45 14.42 -18.02
C GLN A 625 -37.70 15.72 -18.35
N GLN A 626 -36.75 15.62 -19.26
CA GLN A 626 -36.01 16.73 -19.86
C GLN A 626 -36.58 17.03 -21.25
N GLY A 627 -36.48 18.28 -21.70
CA GLY A 627 -36.92 18.68 -23.04
C GLY A 627 -35.97 18.24 -24.15
N SER A 628 -36.26 18.68 -25.38
CA SER A 628 -35.38 18.49 -26.54
C SER A 628 -34.08 19.31 -26.37
N ALA A 629 -32.94 18.67 -26.59
CA ALA A 629 -31.60 19.27 -26.53
C ALA A 629 -30.66 18.56 -27.51
N SER A 630 -29.55 19.20 -27.88
CA SER A 630 -28.52 18.60 -28.75
C SER A 630 -27.69 17.52 -28.06
N SER A 631 -27.63 17.53 -26.72
CA SER A 631 -26.93 16.53 -25.91
C SER A 631 -27.47 16.50 -24.48
N TYR A 632 -27.20 15.41 -23.78
CA TYR A 632 -27.71 15.11 -22.44
C TYR A 632 -26.56 14.64 -21.53
N VAL A 633 -26.47 15.21 -20.33
CA VAL A 633 -25.45 14.79 -19.33
C VAL A 633 -25.97 13.57 -18.58
N LEU A 634 -25.23 12.46 -18.63
CA LEU A 634 -25.54 11.23 -17.88
C LEU A 634 -25.02 11.32 -16.44
N THR A 635 -23.79 11.80 -16.29
CA THR A 635 -23.12 12.08 -15.01
C THR A 635 -22.08 13.18 -15.20
N THR A 636 -21.78 13.93 -14.15
CA THR A 636 -20.64 14.88 -14.11
C THR A 636 -19.32 14.20 -13.74
N GLY A 637 -19.37 12.96 -13.25
CA GLY A 637 -18.23 12.20 -12.76
C GLY A 637 -18.69 11.19 -11.72
N THR A 638 -18.64 9.90 -12.05
CA THR A 638 -18.96 8.80 -11.14
C THR A 638 -17.71 8.00 -10.87
N ASN A 639 -17.39 7.76 -9.60
CA ASN A 639 -16.26 6.93 -9.21
C ASN A 639 -16.62 5.45 -9.39
N VAL A 640 -15.74 4.70 -10.04
CA VAL A 640 -15.88 3.27 -10.31
C VAL A 640 -14.66 2.55 -9.73
N GLU A 641 -14.89 1.70 -8.74
CA GLU A 641 -13.87 0.86 -8.12
C GLU A 641 -13.24 -0.11 -9.12
N ALA A 642 -12.01 -0.55 -8.85
CA ALA A 642 -11.30 -1.53 -9.67
C ALA A 642 -12.14 -2.83 -9.85
N GLY A 643 -12.28 -3.27 -11.10
CA GLY A 643 -13.09 -4.44 -11.47
C GLY A 643 -14.60 -4.25 -11.33
N LYS A 644 -15.10 -3.01 -11.13
CA LYS A 644 -16.54 -2.69 -11.05
C LYS A 644 -17.02 -1.92 -12.28
N SER A 645 -18.34 -1.78 -12.39
CA SER A 645 -19.00 -0.98 -13.44
C SER A 645 -20.09 -0.10 -12.86
N ALA A 646 -20.27 1.08 -13.47
CA ALA A 646 -21.44 1.94 -13.30
C ALA A 646 -22.27 1.94 -14.59
N THR A 647 -23.58 2.10 -14.49
CA THR A 647 -24.50 2.02 -15.64
C THR A 647 -25.54 3.14 -15.59
N TRP A 648 -25.86 3.67 -16.76
CA TRP A 648 -26.93 4.64 -16.99
C TRP A 648 -27.82 4.18 -18.12
N TYR A 649 -29.11 4.46 -18.00
CA TYR A 649 -30.09 4.28 -19.04
C TYR A 649 -30.60 5.65 -19.46
N ILE A 650 -30.75 5.84 -20.77
CA ILE A 650 -31.35 7.04 -21.34
C ILE A 650 -32.49 6.64 -22.26
N ARG A 651 -33.70 7.06 -21.90
CA ARG A 651 -34.93 6.81 -22.65
C ARG A 651 -35.39 8.09 -23.31
N MET A 652 -35.57 8.05 -24.62
CA MET A 652 -36.00 9.19 -25.44
C MET A 652 -37.36 8.89 -26.07
N LYS A 653 -38.31 9.82 -25.94
CA LYS A 653 -39.55 9.84 -26.74
C LYS A 653 -39.29 10.63 -28.01
N VAL A 654 -39.63 10.07 -29.16
CA VAL A 654 -39.24 10.58 -30.48
C VAL A 654 -40.47 10.63 -31.40
N ARG A 655 -40.71 11.76 -32.06
CA ARG A 655 -41.80 11.92 -33.04
C ARG A 655 -41.24 11.89 -34.46
N ARG A 656 -41.81 11.04 -35.33
CA ARG A 656 -41.49 10.94 -36.77
C ARG A 656 -42.33 11.92 -37.61
N ASP A 657 -41.76 13.03 -38.02
CA ASP A 657 -42.36 13.94 -39.01
C ASP A 657 -41.92 13.58 -40.43
N ARG A 658 -42.88 13.12 -41.25
CA ARG A 658 -42.66 12.73 -42.66
C ARG A 658 -42.55 13.93 -43.60
N ASN A 659 -42.97 15.11 -43.16
CA ASN A 659 -42.90 16.36 -43.93
C ASN A 659 -41.61 17.15 -43.63
N ALA A 660 -40.75 16.64 -42.74
CA ALA A 660 -39.50 17.29 -42.39
C ALA A 660 -38.53 17.36 -43.58
N SER A 661 -37.83 18.48 -43.71
CA SER A 661 -36.81 18.65 -44.77
C SER A 661 -35.72 17.58 -44.66
N GLY A 662 -35.45 16.91 -45.79
CA GLY A 662 -34.50 15.79 -45.87
C GLY A 662 -35.01 14.45 -45.34
N TYR A 663 -36.30 14.34 -44.95
CA TYR A 663 -36.91 13.05 -44.62
C TYR A 663 -36.81 12.07 -45.79
N ASN A 664 -36.37 10.84 -45.50
CA ASN A 664 -36.23 9.76 -46.45
C ASN A 664 -36.35 8.43 -45.70
N GLU A 665 -37.16 7.49 -46.19
CA GLU A 665 -37.41 6.24 -45.47
C GLU A 665 -36.17 5.37 -45.31
N ALA A 666 -35.30 5.29 -46.32
CA ALA A 666 -34.07 4.49 -46.22
C ALA A 666 -33.08 5.06 -45.18
N SER A 667 -33.23 6.34 -44.80
CA SER A 667 -32.47 6.93 -43.69
C SER A 667 -33.01 6.52 -42.32
N LEU A 668 -34.19 5.89 -42.22
CA LEU A 668 -34.75 5.40 -40.95
C LEU A 668 -34.18 4.03 -40.53
N ASP A 669 -33.44 3.36 -41.42
CA ASP A 669 -32.65 2.17 -41.11
C ASP A 669 -31.28 2.57 -40.55
N CYS A 670 -30.68 1.71 -39.71
CA CYS A 670 -29.31 1.91 -39.28
C CYS A 670 -28.33 1.62 -40.42
N LYS A 671 -27.28 2.45 -40.54
CA LYS A 671 -26.26 2.30 -41.57
C LYS A 671 -24.87 2.19 -40.97
N THR A 672 -24.11 1.21 -41.43
CA THR A 672 -22.72 0.99 -41.03
C THR A 672 -21.79 1.29 -42.21
N THR A 673 -20.68 1.98 -41.95
CA THR A 673 -19.63 2.28 -42.93
C THR A 673 -18.28 2.02 -42.27
N LYS A 674 -17.47 1.08 -42.80
CA LYS A 674 -16.20 0.64 -42.18
C LYS A 674 -16.37 0.25 -40.70
N ASP A 675 -17.32 -0.63 -40.43
CA ASP A 675 -17.64 -1.17 -39.10
C ASP A 675 -18.04 -0.12 -38.04
N ARG A 676 -18.38 1.09 -38.48
CA ARG A 676 -18.88 2.21 -37.67
C ARG A 676 -20.29 2.60 -38.07
N LEU A 677 -21.15 2.84 -37.09
CA LEU A 677 -22.48 3.38 -37.31
C LEU A 677 -22.37 4.80 -37.90
N THR A 678 -23.28 5.13 -38.81
CA THR A 678 -23.24 6.39 -39.57
C THR A 678 -24.27 7.36 -38.99
N PRO A 679 -23.87 8.53 -38.45
CA PRO A 679 -24.79 9.56 -37.98
C PRO A 679 -25.88 9.92 -39.00
N LYS A 680 -27.04 10.37 -38.50
CA LYS A 680 -28.24 10.71 -39.30
C LYS A 680 -28.88 9.52 -40.03
N ASN A 681 -28.66 8.30 -39.54
CA ASN A 681 -29.34 7.08 -40.00
C ASN A 681 -29.97 6.37 -38.80
N GLY A 682 -31.20 5.90 -38.94
CA GLY A 682 -32.02 5.35 -37.86
C GLY A 682 -32.08 6.25 -36.63
N LEU A 683 -32.23 5.64 -35.47
CA LEU A 683 -32.03 6.29 -34.17
C LEU A 683 -30.54 6.24 -33.76
N TYR A 684 -29.61 6.75 -34.58
CA TYR A 684 -28.20 6.82 -34.17
C TYR A 684 -28.00 7.68 -32.92
N ASN A 685 -27.26 7.16 -31.94
CA ASN A 685 -26.89 7.86 -30.72
C ASN A 685 -25.48 7.47 -30.25
N ILE A 686 -24.71 8.43 -29.75
CA ILE A 686 -23.33 8.24 -29.29
C ILE A 686 -23.12 8.85 -27.89
N VAL A 687 -22.36 8.16 -27.03
CA VAL A 687 -21.87 8.70 -25.76
C VAL A 687 -20.41 9.18 -25.90
N SER A 688 -20.02 10.15 -25.10
CA SER A 688 -18.66 10.67 -25.03
C SER A 688 -18.24 10.88 -23.57
N GLY A 689 -16.96 10.65 -23.28
CA GLY A 689 -16.36 10.88 -21.98
C GLY A 689 -14.84 11.08 -22.11
N PRO A 690 -14.20 11.77 -21.15
CA PRO A 690 -12.78 12.14 -21.25
C PRO A 690 -11.79 11.00 -20.95
N TYR A 691 -12.21 9.92 -20.30
CA TYR A 691 -11.33 8.87 -19.77
C TYR A 691 -11.58 7.49 -20.39
N ASP A 692 -11.90 7.47 -21.68
CA ASP A 692 -12.25 6.25 -22.42
C ASP A 692 -11.01 5.55 -22.99
N HIS A 693 -10.52 4.50 -22.30
CA HIS A 693 -9.22 3.89 -22.55
C HIS A 693 -9.21 2.91 -23.75
N ASP A 694 -10.27 2.14 -24.00
CA ASP A 694 -10.41 1.34 -25.24
C ASP A 694 -10.87 2.18 -26.44
N GLY A 695 -11.22 3.44 -26.19
CA GLY A 695 -11.57 4.45 -27.18
C GLY A 695 -12.93 4.24 -27.80
N VAL A 696 -13.38 5.24 -28.57
CA VAL A 696 -14.78 5.45 -28.94
C VAL A 696 -15.45 4.38 -29.83
N SER A 697 -14.76 3.27 -30.09
CA SER A 697 -15.14 2.15 -30.97
C SER A 697 -16.53 1.56 -30.69
N ASN A 698 -16.94 1.54 -29.43
CA ASN A 698 -18.13 0.89 -28.89
C ASN A 698 -19.10 1.87 -28.18
N ASN A 699 -18.88 3.18 -28.34
CA ASN A 699 -19.67 4.25 -27.72
C ASN A 699 -20.94 4.65 -28.48
N GLU A 700 -21.24 3.99 -29.59
CA GLU A 700 -22.37 4.27 -30.47
C GLU A 700 -23.36 3.11 -30.49
N ALA A 701 -24.65 3.45 -30.63
CA ALA A 701 -25.74 2.50 -30.81
C ALA A 701 -26.78 3.10 -31.76
N CYS A 702 -27.53 2.26 -32.45
CA CYS A 702 -28.59 2.68 -33.36
C CYS A 702 -29.73 1.67 -33.33
N ALA A 703 -30.96 2.16 -33.52
CA ALA A 703 -32.14 1.33 -33.75
C ALA A 703 -32.78 1.66 -35.13
N PRO A 704 -33.11 0.66 -35.95
CA PRO A 704 -33.88 0.87 -37.18
C PRO A 704 -35.35 1.16 -36.80
N VAL A 705 -35.94 2.17 -37.46
CA VAL A 705 -37.33 2.60 -37.23
C VAL A 705 -38.05 2.90 -38.54
N ARG A 706 -37.71 2.16 -39.59
CA ARG A 706 -38.44 2.17 -40.85
C ARG A 706 -39.68 1.26 -40.72
N PRO A 707 -40.91 1.77 -40.94
CA PRO A 707 -42.09 0.90 -41.03
C PRO A 707 -41.98 0.02 -42.27
N ARG A 708 -42.11 -1.30 -42.13
CA ARG A 708 -42.01 -2.26 -43.24
C ARG A 708 -43.32 -3.00 -43.43
N THR A 709 -43.98 -2.81 -44.57
CA THR A 709 -45.12 -3.64 -44.96
C THR A 709 -44.67 -4.80 -45.84
N ILE A 710 -45.42 -5.88 -45.80
CA ILE A 710 -45.31 -7.00 -46.74
C ILE A 710 -46.64 -7.15 -47.47
N ARG A 711 -46.65 -7.82 -48.62
CA ARG A 711 -47.92 -8.31 -49.19
C ARG A 711 -48.18 -9.78 -48.88
N VAL A 712 -49.44 -10.13 -48.77
CA VAL A 712 -49.90 -11.52 -48.75
C VAL A 712 -50.70 -11.74 -50.02
N GLU A 713 -50.41 -12.80 -50.77
CA GLU A 713 -51.14 -13.16 -51.99
C GLU A 713 -51.85 -14.49 -51.81
N LYS A 714 -53.11 -14.55 -52.21
CA LYS A 714 -53.89 -15.79 -52.26
C LYS A 714 -53.94 -16.31 -53.69
N ALA A 715 -53.57 -17.57 -53.86
CA ALA A 715 -53.64 -18.24 -55.15
C ALA A 715 -54.28 -19.63 -55.08
N GLY A 716 -54.60 -20.18 -56.25
CA GLY A 716 -55.07 -21.53 -56.50
C GLY A 716 -54.58 -22.08 -57.84
N THR A 717 -55.11 -23.22 -58.26
CA THR A 717 -54.75 -23.90 -59.53
C THR A 717 -55.77 -23.71 -60.65
N GLN A 718 -56.93 -23.10 -60.35
CA GLN A 718 -58.00 -22.84 -61.31
C GLN A 718 -57.61 -21.70 -62.25
N PRO A 719 -57.82 -21.80 -63.57
CA PRO A 719 -57.41 -20.78 -64.54
C PRO A 719 -58.35 -19.57 -64.55
N ILE A 720 -58.41 -18.83 -63.44
CA ILE A 720 -59.27 -17.67 -63.22
C ILE A 720 -58.37 -16.44 -63.00
N GLY A 721 -58.53 -15.41 -63.84
CA GLY A 721 -57.67 -14.22 -63.79
C GLY A 721 -56.30 -14.41 -64.48
N GLN A 722 -55.38 -13.48 -64.24
CA GLN A 722 -54.05 -13.49 -64.85
C GLN A 722 -53.14 -14.52 -64.17
N ARG A 723 -52.52 -15.41 -64.97
CA ARG A 723 -51.61 -16.45 -64.48
C ARG A 723 -50.35 -15.84 -63.84
N ASN A 724 -49.99 -16.31 -62.65
CA ASN A 724 -48.77 -15.95 -61.94
C ASN A 724 -47.51 -16.58 -62.58
N GLU A 725 -46.34 -16.04 -62.24
CA GLU A 725 -45.02 -16.52 -62.70
C GLU A 725 -44.76 -18.00 -62.34
N ASP A 726 -45.27 -18.47 -61.19
CA ASP A 726 -45.18 -19.87 -60.72
C ASP A 726 -46.26 -20.79 -61.33
N GLY A 727 -47.16 -20.23 -62.14
CA GLY A 727 -48.25 -20.95 -62.80
C GLY A 727 -49.52 -21.15 -61.99
N THR A 728 -49.60 -20.57 -60.78
CA THR A 728 -50.84 -20.42 -60.03
C THR A 728 -51.68 -19.26 -60.57
N TYR A 729 -52.88 -19.08 -60.02
CA TYR A 729 -53.81 -18.00 -60.39
C TYR A 729 -54.34 -17.31 -59.13
N PRO A 730 -54.62 -15.99 -59.14
CA PRO A 730 -55.21 -15.28 -58.01
C PRO A 730 -56.55 -15.85 -57.57
N LEU A 731 -56.78 -15.91 -56.26
CA LEU A 731 -57.98 -16.51 -55.68
C LEU A 731 -58.60 -15.59 -54.62
N GLU A 732 -59.83 -15.12 -54.87
CA GLU A 732 -60.52 -14.14 -54.01
C GLU A 732 -61.31 -14.78 -52.86
N GLY A 733 -61.68 -13.98 -51.86
CA GLY A 733 -62.55 -14.39 -50.75
C GLY A 733 -61.83 -15.01 -49.55
N ALA A 734 -60.50 -15.03 -49.55
CA ALA A 734 -59.70 -15.41 -48.39
C ALA A 734 -59.71 -14.35 -47.29
N ALA A 735 -59.39 -14.77 -46.06
CA ALA A 735 -59.00 -13.87 -44.99
C ALA A 735 -57.77 -14.41 -44.23
N PHE A 736 -56.92 -13.50 -43.80
CA PHE A 736 -55.71 -13.78 -43.04
C PHE A 736 -55.59 -12.87 -41.81
N ALA A 737 -54.87 -13.36 -40.81
CA ALA A 737 -54.41 -12.60 -39.66
C ALA A 737 -52.91 -12.81 -39.46
N ILE A 738 -52.18 -11.76 -39.11
CA ILE A 738 -50.78 -11.84 -38.69
C ILE A 738 -50.73 -11.65 -37.18
N TYR A 739 -50.09 -12.58 -36.50
CA TYR A 739 -49.80 -12.50 -35.06
C TYR A 739 -48.29 -12.31 -34.83
N ASP A 740 -47.95 -11.68 -33.71
CA ASP A 740 -46.59 -11.40 -33.25
C ASP A 740 -46.14 -12.34 -32.12
N ASN A 741 -46.90 -13.43 -31.91
CA ASN A 741 -46.69 -14.43 -30.88
C ASN A 741 -47.10 -15.82 -31.39
N GLU A 742 -46.32 -16.84 -31.03
CA GLU A 742 -46.50 -18.24 -31.47
C GLU A 742 -47.85 -18.84 -31.05
N ALA A 743 -48.39 -18.40 -29.91
CA ALA A 743 -49.70 -18.82 -29.44
C ALA A 743 -50.88 -18.28 -30.27
N MET A 744 -50.64 -17.36 -31.21
CA MET A 744 -51.65 -16.66 -32.02
C MET A 744 -52.80 -16.09 -31.18
N SER A 745 -52.45 -15.61 -29.99
CA SER A 745 -53.37 -15.19 -28.95
C SER A 745 -53.53 -13.67 -28.94
N GLY A 746 -54.70 -13.20 -28.50
CA GLY A 746 -55.01 -11.77 -28.41
C GLY A 746 -55.40 -11.15 -29.76
N THR A 747 -55.14 -9.85 -29.90
CA THR A 747 -55.48 -9.09 -31.12
C THR A 747 -54.36 -9.25 -32.15
N PRO A 748 -54.66 -9.67 -33.40
CA PRO A 748 -53.64 -9.77 -34.45
C PRO A 748 -53.07 -8.39 -34.81
N VAL A 749 -51.78 -8.34 -35.14
CA VAL A 749 -51.08 -7.11 -35.56
C VAL A 749 -51.47 -6.65 -36.97
N SER A 750 -52.06 -7.54 -37.78
CA SER A 750 -52.67 -7.19 -39.07
C SER A 750 -53.83 -8.12 -39.38
N VAL A 751 -54.94 -7.58 -39.89
CA VAL A 751 -56.10 -8.35 -40.40
C VAL A 751 -56.28 -8.02 -41.88
N LEU A 752 -56.49 -9.04 -42.71
CA LEU A 752 -56.50 -8.96 -44.17
C LEU A 752 -57.73 -9.72 -44.68
N GLU A 753 -58.69 -9.07 -45.36
CA GLU A 753 -59.95 -9.72 -45.77
C GLU A 753 -60.37 -9.40 -47.21
N GLY A 754 -60.96 -10.39 -47.90
CA GLY A 754 -61.85 -10.20 -49.05
C GLY A 754 -61.22 -10.17 -50.44
N GLY A 755 -59.91 -9.93 -50.57
CA GLY A 755 -59.20 -9.88 -51.85
C GLY A 755 -58.45 -11.16 -52.23
N SER A 756 -57.65 -11.07 -53.30
CA SER A 756 -56.64 -12.06 -53.71
C SER A 756 -55.20 -11.58 -53.47
N ALA A 757 -55.01 -10.30 -53.14
CA ALA A 757 -53.75 -9.72 -52.68
C ALA A 757 -54.04 -8.70 -51.58
N PHE A 758 -53.15 -8.61 -50.60
CA PHE A 758 -53.32 -7.85 -49.37
C PHE A 758 -52.00 -7.17 -48.99
N VAL A 759 -52.05 -6.02 -48.30
CA VAL A 759 -50.86 -5.39 -47.69
C VAL A 759 -51.01 -5.41 -46.18
N SER A 760 -49.95 -5.81 -45.48
CA SER A 760 -49.93 -5.84 -44.01
C SER A 760 -49.97 -4.44 -43.41
N ALA A 761 -50.44 -4.33 -42.17
CA ALA A 761 -49.99 -3.26 -41.29
C ALA A 761 -48.44 -3.28 -41.20
N PRO A 762 -47.77 -2.15 -40.93
CA PRO A 762 -46.32 -2.12 -40.85
C PRO A 762 -45.81 -3.00 -39.69
N LEU A 763 -44.81 -3.81 -39.99
CA LEU A 763 -44.17 -4.78 -39.11
C LEU A 763 -42.77 -4.29 -38.72
N GLU A 764 -42.29 -4.77 -37.58
CA GLU A 764 -40.98 -4.48 -37.02
C GLU A 764 -39.93 -5.46 -37.59
N VAL A 765 -38.66 -5.05 -37.63
CA VAL A 765 -37.55 -5.95 -37.99
C VAL A 765 -37.12 -6.77 -36.77
N ASP A 766 -36.43 -7.87 -37.01
CA ASP A 766 -35.84 -8.75 -35.99
C ASP A 766 -36.89 -9.32 -34.99
N ARG A 767 -38.13 -9.48 -35.48
CA ARG A 767 -39.28 -10.00 -34.75
C ARG A 767 -39.97 -11.13 -35.52
N SER A 768 -40.31 -12.19 -34.81
CA SER A 768 -41.05 -13.34 -35.33
C SER A 768 -42.54 -13.00 -35.53
N TYR A 769 -43.11 -13.46 -36.63
CA TYR A 769 -44.52 -13.31 -36.97
C TYR A 769 -45.12 -14.61 -37.47
N TRP A 770 -46.43 -14.78 -37.26
CA TRP A 770 -47.19 -15.95 -37.69
C TRP A 770 -48.37 -15.50 -38.56
N LEU A 771 -48.32 -15.83 -39.85
CA LEU A 771 -49.42 -15.61 -40.78
C LEU A 771 -50.38 -16.81 -40.70
N VAL A 772 -51.62 -16.54 -40.33
CA VAL A 772 -52.70 -17.52 -40.18
C VAL A 772 -53.75 -17.24 -41.25
N GLU A 773 -54.15 -18.26 -42.01
CA GLU A 773 -55.37 -18.17 -42.81
C GLU A 773 -56.58 -18.37 -41.89
N THR A 774 -57.46 -17.38 -41.81
CA THR A 774 -58.64 -17.38 -40.93
C THR A 774 -59.92 -17.72 -41.69
N ARG A 775 -59.91 -17.62 -43.02
CA ARG A 775 -61.00 -18.03 -43.91
C ARG A 775 -60.44 -18.45 -45.26
N ALA A 776 -60.67 -19.70 -45.64
CA ALA A 776 -60.37 -20.17 -46.99
C ALA A 776 -61.40 -19.62 -47.99
N PRO A 777 -61.01 -19.39 -49.25
CA PRO A 777 -61.93 -19.17 -50.37
C PRO A 777 -62.99 -20.26 -50.50
N ALA A 778 -64.14 -19.91 -51.12
CA ALA A 778 -65.21 -20.86 -51.34
C ALA A 778 -64.73 -22.10 -52.11
N GLY A 779 -65.08 -23.30 -51.62
CA GLY A 779 -64.68 -24.56 -52.24
C GLY A 779 -63.22 -24.97 -52.04
N HIS A 780 -62.47 -24.33 -51.13
CA HIS A 780 -61.06 -24.63 -50.83
C HIS A 780 -60.86 -25.13 -49.40
N VAL A 781 -59.72 -25.78 -49.15
CA VAL A 781 -59.33 -26.29 -47.83
C VAL A 781 -58.48 -25.25 -47.11
N LEU A 782 -58.91 -24.84 -45.91
CA LEU A 782 -58.18 -23.93 -45.03
C LEU A 782 -56.77 -24.45 -44.72
N LEU A 783 -55.77 -23.57 -44.79
CA LEU A 783 -54.39 -23.90 -44.45
C LEU A 783 -54.31 -24.49 -43.02
N PRO A 784 -53.84 -25.73 -42.84
CA PRO A 784 -54.00 -26.47 -41.57
C PRO A 784 -53.01 -26.02 -40.47
N ARG A 785 -52.06 -25.14 -40.79
CA ARG A 785 -51.02 -24.65 -39.88
C ARG A 785 -50.64 -23.20 -40.20
N PRO A 786 -50.25 -22.41 -39.19
CA PRO A 786 -49.67 -21.07 -39.38
C PRO A 786 -48.35 -21.11 -40.15
N ILE A 787 -48.01 -19.98 -40.76
CA ILE A 787 -46.76 -19.75 -41.48
C ILE A 787 -45.87 -18.84 -40.61
N PRO A 788 -44.84 -19.38 -39.93
CA PRO A 788 -43.84 -18.56 -39.24
C PRO A 788 -42.93 -17.85 -40.23
N PHE A 789 -42.72 -16.55 -40.03
CA PHE A 789 -41.82 -15.73 -40.83
C PHE A 789 -41.18 -14.61 -39.99
N HIS A 790 -40.05 -14.10 -40.49
CA HIS A 790 -39.29 -12.99 -39.91
C HIS A 790 -39.04 -11.93 -40.98
N ILE A 791 -38.85 -10.68 -40.53
CA ILE A 791 -38.49 -9.57 -41.39
C ILE A 791 -37.13 -9.02 -40.98
N SER A 792 -36.25 -8.85 -41.96
CA SER A 792 -34.91 -8.28 -41.78
C SER A 792 -34.61 -7.20 -42.83
N VAL A 793 -33.52 -6.46 -42.60
CA VAL A 793 -33.03 -5.42 -43.50
C VAL A 793 -32.08 -6.03 -44.53
N GLY A 794 -32.40 -5.85 -45.81
CA GLY A 794 -31.55 -6.28 -46.92
C GLY A 794 -30.25 -5.48 -47.03
N THR A 795 -29.21 -6.12 -47.57
CA THR A 795 -27.85 -5.55 -47.71
C THR A 795 -27.69 -4.62 -48.93
N ASP A 796 -28.76 -4.35 -49.67
CA ASP A 796 -28.74 -3.45 -50.81
C ASP A 796 -28.76 -1.95 -50.41
N SER A 797 -28.49 -1.07 -51.38
CA SER A 797 -28.47 0.37 -51.15
C SER A 797 -29.84 1.00 -50.83
N ALA A 798 -30.93 0.24 -50.98
CA ALA A 798 -32.29 0.67 -50.67
C ALA A 798 -32.77 0.20 -49.27
N ALA A 799 -31.95 -0.59 -48.56
CA ALA A 799 -32.28 -1.27 -47.32
C ALA A 799 -33.61 -2.03 -47.46
N SER A 800 -33.75 -2.83 -48.54
CA SER A 800 -35.00 -3.52 -48.87
C SER A 800 -35.51 -4.44 -47.76
N THR A 801 -36.82 -4.71 -47.76
CA THR A 801 -37.43 -5.62 -46.79
C THR A 801 -37.20 -7.05 -47.24
N VAL A 802 -36.54 -7.87 -46.41
CA VAL A 802 -36.33 -9.29 -46.67
C VAL A 802 -37.26 -10.09 -45.77
N ILE A 803 -37.95 -11.07 -46.34
CA ILE A 803 -38.79 -12.04 -45.62
C ILE A 803 -38.05 -13.37 -45.59
N THR A 804 -37.90 -13.96 -44.41
CA THR A 804 -37.39 -15.33 -44.23
C THR A 804 -38.43 -16.18 -43.50
N THR A 805 -38.51 -17.46 -43.81
CA THR A 805 -39.47 -18.41 -43.22
C THR A 805 -38.74 -19.58 -42.59
N ASP A 806 -39.25 -20.11 -41.48
CA ASP A 806 -38.53 -21.11 -40.69
C ASP A 806 -38.59 -22.54 -41.26
N PHE A 807 -39.36 -22.77 -42.32
CA PHE A 807 -39.47 -24.07 -42.97
C PHE A 807 -38.51 -24.23 -44.16
N GLY A 808 -37.82 -25.38 -44.19
CA GLY A 808 -36.85 -25.73 -45.23
C GLY A 808 -37.48 -26.12 -46.58
N ALA A 809 -36.68 -26.07 -47.64
CA ALA A 809 -37.04 -26.53 -48.98
C ALA A 809 -37.22 -28.07 -49.03
N GLY A 810 -38.35 -28.54 -48.50
CA GLY A 810 -38.68 -29.97 -48.35
C GLY A 810 -39.73 -30.27 -47.26
N GLU A 811 -40.01 -29.33 -46.35
CA GLU A 811 -40.83 -29.57 -45.14
C GLU A 811 -42.36 -29.50 -45.39
N GLY A 812 -42.82 -30.00 -46.54
CA GLY A 812 -44.24 -30.22 -46.81
C GLY A 812 -45.11 -28.99 -47.11
N PHE A 813 -44.62 -27.76 -46.92
CA PHE A 813 -45.32 -26.52 -47.31
C PHE A 813 -45.27 -26.25 -48.83
N THR A 814 -45.74 -27.21 -49.64
CA THR A 814 -45.86 -27.05 -51.11
C THR A 814 -46.79 -25.90 -51.51
N SER A 815 -47.66 -25.46 -50.59
CA SER A 815 -48.61 -24.35 -50.72
C SER A 815 -48.03 -22.95 -50.47
N VAL A 816 -46.81 -22.78 -49.93
CA VAL A 816 -46.30 -21.45 -49.54
C VAL A 816 -45.10 -21.02 -50.38
N ARG A 817 -45.06 -19.76 -50.82
CA ARG A 817 -43.91 -19.16 -51.53
C ARG A 817 -43.57 -17.79 -50.95
N VAL A 818 -42.29 -17.53 -50.69
CA VAL A 818 -41.80 -16.18 -50.43
C VAL A 818 -41.52 -15.49 -51.77
N LEU A 819 -42.04 -14.27 -51.90
CA LEU A 819 -41.85 -13.40 -53.06
C LEU A 819 -40.83 -12.30 -52.69
N PRO A 820 -39.70 -12.17 -53.42
CA PRO A 820 -38.77 -11.07 -53.17
C PRO A 820 -39.38 -9.73 -53.56
N ALA A 821 -38.86 -8.64 -52.99
CA ALA A 821 -39.19 -7.29 -53.42
C ALA A 821 -38.82 -7.08 -54.90
N LYS A 822 -39.66 -6.36 -55.65
CA LYS A 822 -39.44 -6.02 -57.06
C LYS A 822 -39.09 -4.53 -57.18
N ALA A 823 -38.23 -4.17 -58.13
CA ALA A 823 -37.93 -2.77 -58.41
C ALA A 823 -39.18 -2.07 -59.00
N GLY A 824 -39.64 -1.01 -58.34
CA GLY A 824 -40.85 -0.27 -58.71
C GLY A 824 -41.46 0.49 -57.53
N THR A 825 -42.68 0.97 -57.71
CA THR A 825 -43.44 1.72 -56.69
C THR A 825 -44.84 1.10 -56.48
N GLY A 826 -45.35 1.15 -55.26
CA GLY A 826 -46.68 0.62 -54.89
C GLY A 826 -46.65 -0.85 -54.45
N ASP A 827 -47.82 -1.36 -54.10
CA ASP A 827 -47.98 -2.63 -53.36
C ASP A 827 -47.41 -3.86 -54.07
N ALA A 828 -47.37 -3.84 -55.42
CA ALA A 828 -46.78 -4.87 -56.27
C ALA A 828 -45.23 -4.90 -56.24
N ALA A 829 -44.58 -3.89 -55.66
CA ALA A 829 -43.13 -3.84 -55.46
C ALA A 829 -42.67 -4.43 -54.11
N LEU A 830 -43.56 -4.53 -53.12
CA LEU A 830 -43.26 -5.10 -51.79
C LEU A 830 -42.75 -6.55 -51.89
N PRO A 831 -41.97 -7.06 -50.92
CA PRO A 831 -41.85 -8.50 -50.75
C PRO A 831 -43.18 -9.07 -50.25
N GLY A 832 -43.37 -10.39 -50.35
CA GLY A 832 -44.59 -10.99 -49.85
C GLY A 832 -44.57 -12.50 -49.63
N ILE A 833 -45.70 -13.01 -49.15
CA ILE A 833 -45.95 -14.44 -48.95
C ILE A 833 -47.16 -14.82 -49.78
N ARG A 834 -46.99 -15.73 -50.75
CA ARG A 834 -48.09 -16.32 -51.52
C ARG A 834 -48.51 -17.64 -50.89
N VAL A 835 -49.81 -17.77 -50.64
CA VAL A 835 -50.45 -18.97 -50.08
C VAL A 835 -51.38 -19.57 -51.13
N VAL A 836 -51.08 -20.80 -51.55
CA VAL A 836 -51.76 -21.54 -52.61
C VAL A 836 -52.67 -22.60 -52.00
N ASP A 837 -53.98 -22.51 -52.22
CA ASP A 837 -54.92 -23.51 -51.69
C ASP A 837 -55.17 -24.64 -52.67
N THR A 838 -55.47 -25.80 -52.09
CA THR A 838 -56.08 -26.92 -52.80
C THR A 838 -57.60 -26.80 -52.75
N GLN A 839 -58.23 -27.02 -53.91
CA GLN A 839 -59.68 -27.16 -53.99
C GLN A 839 -60.13 -28.38 -53.18
N VAL A 840 -61.30 -28.29 -52.54
CA VAL A 840 -61.95 -29.44 -51.89
C VAL A 840 -62.18 -30.51 -52.94
N GLY A 841 -61.52 -31.66 -52.77
CA GLY A 841 -61.68 -32.78 -53.69
C GLY A 841 -63.09 -33.33 -53.63
N HIS A 842 -63.84 -33.21 -54.73
CA HIS A 842 -65.04 -34.02 -54.91
C HIS A 842 -64.62 -35.47 -55.12
N LEU A 843 -65.20 -36.38 -54.33
CA LEU A 843 -65.11 -37.81 -54.59
C LEU A 843 -65.52 -38.06 -56.05
N PRO A 844 -64.76 -38.87 -56.82
CA PRO A 844 -65.22 -39.26 -58.14
C PRO A 844 -66.58 -39.95 -57.98
N LEU A 845 -67.57 -39.53 -58.77
CA LEU A 845 -68.86 -40.20 -58.88
C LEU A 845 -68.70 -41.53 -59.63
N SER A 846 -67.93 -42.45 -59.05
CA SER A 846 -67.85 -43.85 -59.46
C SER A 846 -69.14 -44.55 -59.00
N GLY A 847 -70.21 -44.30 -59.73
CA GLY A 847 -71.44 -45.08 -59.66
C GLY A 847 -71.15 -46.52 -60.06
N SER A 848 -70.78 -47.34 -59.09
CA SER A 848 -70.73 -48.79 -59.26
C SER A 848 -72.12 -49.27 -59.67
N THR A 849 -72.25 -49.78 -60.90
CA THR A 849 -73.46 -50.47 -61.34
C THR A 849 -73.72 -51.64 -60.38
N GLY A 850 -74.77 -51.52 -59.57
CA GLY A 850 -75.10 -52.49 -58.52
C GLY A 850 -75.32 -53.90 -59.07
N ILE A 851 -75.41 -54.88 -58.16
CA ILE A 851 -75.31 -56.35 -58.37
C ILE A 851 -76.19 -56.99 -59.47
N TYR A 852 -77.06 -56.24 -60.13
CA TYR A 852 -77.97 -56.68 -61.18
C TYR A 852 -77.34 -57.39 -62.41
N PRO A 853 -76.14 -57.06 -62.94
CA PRO A 853 -75.57 -57.84 -64.04
C PRO A 853 -75.08 -59.22 -63.56
N TYR A 854 -74.68 -59.35 -62.29
CA TYR A 854 -74.31 -60.63 -61.69
C TYR A 854 -75.54 -61.50 -61.39
N LEU A 855 -76.66 -60.89 -60.96
CA LEU A 855 -77.95 -61.59 -60.85
C LEU A 855 -78.48 -62.06 -62.23
N GLY A 856 -78.30 -61.24 -63.28
CA GLY A 856 -78.63 -61.62 -64.66
C GLY A 856 -77.80 -62.81 -65.16
N ALA A 857 -76.48 -62.79 -64.94
CA ALA A 857 -75.60 -63.92 -65.28
C ALA A 857 -75.96 -65.20 -64.52
N GLY A 858 -76.32 -65.09 -63.23
CA GLY A 858 -76.78 -66.22 -62.41
C GLY A 858 -78.08 -66.85 -62.94
N ALA A 859 -79.06 -66.04 -63.36
CA ALA A 859 -80.30 -66.53 -63.95
C ALA A 859 -80.07 -67.29 -65.27
N VAL A 860 -79.19 -66.78 -66.14
CA VAL A 860 -78.85 -67.43 -67.42
C VAL A 860 -78.14 -68.78 -67.19
N LEU A 861 -77.23 -68.86 -66.22
CA LEU A 861 -76.57 -70.12 -65.86
C LEU A 861 -77.53 -71.16 -65.26
N MET A 862 -78.52 -70.74 -64.46
CA MET A 862 -79.57 -71.63 -63.93
C MET A 862 -80.49 -72.16 -65.05
N VAL A 863 -80.86 -71.33 -66.02
CA VAL A 863 -81.64 -71.77 -67.20
C VAL A 863 -80.83 -72.71 -68.09
N ALA A 864 -79.53 -72.44 -68.29
CA ALA A 864 -78.64 -73.34 -69.04
C ALA A 864 -78.48 -74.71 -68.35
N ALA A 865 -78.29 -74.74 -67.02
CA ALA A 865 -78.25 -75.97 -66.25
C ALA A 865 -79.57 -76.75 -66.32
N GLY A 866 -80.71 -76.06 -66.25
CA GLY A 866 -82.05 -76.64 -66.44
C GLY A 866 -82.26 -77.25 -67.83
N ALA A 867 -81.79 -76.57 -68.89
CA ALA A 867 -81.87 -77.08 -70.26
C ALA A 867 -81.00 -78.34 -70.47
N ILE A 868 -79.80 -78.38 -69.88
CA ILE A 868 -78.91 -79.56 -69.93
C ILE A 868 -79.52 -80.75 -69.16
N LEU A 869 -80.13 -80.51 -67.99
CA LEU A 869 -80.86 -81.54 -67.24
C LEU A 869 -82.13 -82.04 -67.95
N TRP A 870 -82.81 -81.18 -68.71
CA TRP A 870 -83.99 -81.56 -69.50
C TRP A 870 -83.61 -82.38 -70.74
N MET A 871 -82.53 -82.02 -71.44
CA MET A 871 -82.00 -82.82 -72.56
C MET A 871 -81.49 -84.19 -72.10
N LYS A 872 -80.79 -84.28 -70.95
CA LYS A 872 -80.35 -85.56 -70.38
C LYS A 872 -81.48 -86.46 -69.87
N ARG A 873 -82.74 -85.99 -69.88
CA ARG A 873 -83.94 -86.76 -69.50
C ARG A 873 -84.80 -87.18 -70.72
N ARG A 874 -84.34 -86.90 -71.95
CA ARG A 874 -85.02 -87.30 -73.20
C ARG A 874 -84.34 -88.42 -73.99
N GLU A 875 -83.09 -88.77 -73.67
CA GLU A 875 -82.34 -89.88 -74.29
C GLU A 875 -82.31 -91.14 -73.40
N GLY A 876 -83.45 -91.48 -72.80
CA GLY A 876 -83.61 -92.62 -71.88
C GLY A 876 -84.95 -93.34 -72.01
N LEU A 877 -85.58 -93.22 -73.18
CA LEU A 877 -86.83 -93.87 -73.56
C LEU A 877 -86.73 -94.35 -75.01
N GLU A 878 -85.88 -95.37 -75.26
CA GLU A 878 -86.00 -96.35 -76.36
C GLU A 878 -84.89 -97.43 -76.24
N ALA A 879 -84.95 -98.24 -75.17
CA ALA A 879 -84.38 -99.59 -75.04
C ALA A 879 -84.87 -100.23 -73.72
#